data_AF-A0A1Z4GLH4-F1
#
_entry.id   AF-A0A1Z4GLH4-F1
#
_cell.length_a   1.000
_cell.length_b   1.000
_cell.length_c   1.000
_cell.angle_alpha   90.00
_cell.angle_beta   90.00
_cell.angle_gamma   90.00
#
_symmetry.space_group_name_H-M   'P 1'
#
loop_
_entity.id
_entity.type
_entity.pdbx_description
1 polymer ?
#
loop_
_entity_poly.entity_id
_entity_poly.type
_entity_poly.pdbx_seq_one_letter_code
_entity_poly.pdbx_strand_id
1 'polypeptide(L)'
;MTSAQEEDYTFDLTAHFGSAAEFDLADELSKATFYYCLAVWPEWKTQIFEKKTDNQVEREVCYRFRVNGDNPESGKPAFEVRIEKIKEYLFSDDESSLQKPWELRRRLAQLIFLAVVIPKKDELSLTKESLINVVNELRVNFQSQGKDAIRQTLEELQERSESMKLIAKALTKVLRDKSQKVISQVKNRSSQQFICVKNSIINWDRLEGATPGVRKLLVEPQQNSSEQVEWFKHIQICEQPAQSLFSVKVTTELSEYDLIAKGEHSQIRAKRLLSQKLLQVCWVPRSWQKGQDGKLTYELSTNASQFAGWALPAAIIVEYDVETVKRRANTKNAEENKQYHAAAVTAFAVLVYCCLWQIITRLQKRGQKEKLVDFTTLMLRLQETGKQLDEDKDKSGDAYVYAAAQTLEAILGEDTPIRMQGLILENLAKQSKKNQDFIKSGTFKALLSAFPLCISCPNSHSVPKIGLISYASRPCNEGNFPNDEEKAYLFLTQSYIATSVNEPFIGYELKRERMQSDVLDSPEQLKTQRLVQEEIRHLKTQGCQHIILLAHAYGDRRINRAADYNSSLIPTEFLEEVFQTFPNLNIYPMVRDVFPATRLRDRLPNEAAFEILQAEDHTSFWNSVATSEDFRDFIPVYTFATLYAIQADERIQSGFCIYFLVSDTKVRSLNSIQRARQHLIDPDLDSPIHPCLLSVLRGLHFIEAERGANKKGQLIPVLDPFSWISPNTVEEAGEVKVLHTRRKGQVLLNYRAVLTHVSQVLHRK
;
A
#
# COMPACT_ATOMS: atom_id res chain seq x y z
N MET A 1 43.11 -8.32 -5.15
CA MET A 1 42.40 -9.09 -4.11
C MET A 1 41.79 -10.30 -4.79
N THR A 2 42.04 -11.50 -4.27
CA THR A 2 41.41 -12.74 -4.72
C THR A 2 39.89 -12.61 -4.58
N SER A 3 39.16 -12.79 -5.67
CA SER A 3 37.71 -12.99 -5.62
C SER A 3 37.41 -14.10 -4.62
N ALA A 4 36.42 -13.92 -3.75
CA ALA A 4 35.96 -14.99 -2.87
C ALA A 4 35.70 -16.23 -3.73
N GLN A 5 36.46 -17.31 -3.52
CA GLN A 5 36.07 -18.63 -4.03
C GLN A 5 34.83 -19.03 -3.22
N GLU A 6 33.71 -19.21 -3.91
CA GLU A 6 32.51 -19.81 -3.31
C GLU A 6 32.84 -21.27 -2.99
N GLU A 7 32.69 -21.64 -1.71
CA GLU A 7 32.65 -23.04 -1.30
C GLU A 7 31.19 -23.49 -1.41
N ASP A 8 30.94 -24.56 -2.16
CA ASP A 8 29.59 -25.09 -2.38
C ASP A 8 29.12 -25.89 -1.15
N TYR A 9 28.00 -25.47 -0.56
CA TYR A 9 27.41 -26.12 0.62
C TYR A 9 26.09 -26.79 0.24
N THR A 10 26.17 -28.01 -0.30
CA THR A 10 25.00 -28.82 -0.65
C THR A 10 24.41 -29.52 0.58
N PHE A 11 23.11 -29.33 0.81
CA PHE A 11 22.32 -30.05 1.81
C PHE A 11 21.43 -31.08 1.11
N ASP A 12 21.60 -32.36 1.48
CA ASP A 12 20.73 -33.46 1.05
C ASP A 12 19.88 -33.94 2.23
N LEU A 13 18.60 -33.58 2.20
CA LEU A 13 17.61 -33.97 3.20
C LEU A 13 16.50 -34.85 2.62
N THR A 14 16.78 -35.49 1.48
CA THR A 14 15.79 -36.26 0.72
C THR A 14 15.20 -37.43 1.51
N ALA A 15 16.00 -38.04 2.39
CA ALA A 15 15.56 -39.10 3.29
C ALA A 15 14.45 -38.67 4.28
N HIS A 16 14.31 -37.38 4.57
CA HIS A 16 13.42 -36.86 5.61
C HIS A 16 12.25 -36.01 5.09
N PHE A 17 12.42 -35.38 3.93
CA PHE A 17 11.43 -34.46 3.35
C PHE A 17 11.14 -34.75 1.86
N GLY A 18 11.68 -35.84 1.30
CA GLY A 18 11.48 -36.22 -0.11
C GLY A 18 12.41 -35.51 -1.09
N SER A 19 12.27 -35.82 -2.38
CA SER A 19 13.18 -35.39 -3.46
C SER A 19 13.35 -33.86 -3.62
N ALA A 20 12.45 -33.08 -3.04
CA ALA A 20 12.51 -31.62 -3.03
C ALA A 20 13.58 -31.04 -2.08
N ALA A 21 14.10 -31.84 -1.15
CA ALA A 21 14.91 -31.39 -0.03
C ALA A 21 16.44 -31.47 -0.26
N GLU A 22 16.85 -31.61 -1.52
CA GLU A 22 18.23 -31.40 -1.96
C GLU A 22 18.38 -29.98 -2.52
N PHE A 23 19.33 -29.21 -1.98
CA PHE A 23 19.60 -27.84 -2.43
C PHE A 23 21.02 -27.37 -2.08
N ASP A 24 21.53 -26.44 -2.86
CA ASP A 24 22.73 -25.67 -2.53
C ASP A 24 22.35 -24.43 -1.71
N LEU A 25 23.03 -24.23 -0.58
CA LEU A 25 22.83 -23.07 0.27
C LEU A 25 23.18 -21.77 -0.46
N ALA A 26 24.23 -21.74 -1.28
CA ALA A 26 24.63 -20.53 -2.01
C ALA A 26 23.53 -20.07 -2.99
N ASP A 27 22.92 -21.01 -3.72
CA ASP A 27 21.79 -20.77 -4.61
C ASP A 27 20.58 -20.18 -3.86
N GLU A 28 20.27 -20.64 -2.64
CA GLU A 28 19.20 -20.06 -1.83
C GLU A 28 19.55 -18.69 -1.23
N LEU A 29 20.80 -18.47 -0.81
CA LEU A 29 21.30 -17.20 -0.27
C LEU A 29 21.33 -16.08 -1.33
N SER A 30 21.60 -16.43 -2.59
CA SER A 30 21.65 -15.48 -3.71
C SER A 30 20.28 -14.87 -4.05
N LYS A 31 19.18 -15.45 -3.54
CA LYS A 31 17.82 -14.96 -3.79
C LYS A 31 17.57 -13.67 -3.03
N ALA A 32 17.11 -12.64 -3.74
CA ALA A 32 16.92 -11.28 -3.22
C ALA A 32 16.06 -11.17 -1.94
N THR A 33 15.15 -12.12 -1.69
CA THR A 33 14.25 -12.10 -0.52
C THR A 33 14.78 -12.83 0.71
N PHE A 34 15.94 -13.49 0.60
CA PHE A 34 16.48 -14.33 1.66
C PHE A 34 16.81 -13.50 2.90
N TYR A 35 17.46 -12.36 2.72
CA TYR A 35 17.90 -11.47 3.78
C TYR A 35 16.78 -10.87 4.66
N TYR A 36 15.51 -11.00 4.25
CA TYR A 36 14.36 -10.67 5.10
C TYR A 36 14.27 -11.55 6.37
N CYS A 37 15.11 -12.58 6.50
CA CYS A 37 15.24 -13.35 7.74
C CYS A 37 16.03 -12.64 8.86
N LEU A 38 16.87 -11.64 8.53
CA LEU A 38 17.76 -10.98 9.50
C LEU A 38 17.04 -10.07 10.51
N ALA A 39 17.72 -9.78 11.63
CA ALA A 39 17.24 -8.85 12.67
C ALA A 39 17.05 -7.44 12.12
N VAL A 40 18.06 -6.93 11.43
CA VAL A 40 17.97 -5.66 10.74
C VAL A 40 18.42 -5.84 9.32
N TRP A 41 17.57 -5.43 8.39
CA TRP A 41 17.91 -5.45 6.97
C TRP A 41 17.46 -4.18 6.29
N PRO A 42 18.29 -3.59 5.40
CA PRO A 42 17.84 -2.55 4.51
C PRO A 42 16.80 -3.14 3.54
N GLU A 43 15.55 -2.75 3.72
CA GLU A 43 14.55 -2.90 2.67
C GLU A 43 14.65 -1.65 1.80
N TRP A 44 15.09 -1.81 0.55
CA TRP A 44 14.85 -0.78 -0.45
C TRP A 44 13.33 -0.72 -0.61
N LYS A 45 12.71 0.30 -0.03
CA LYS A 45 11.26 0.41 -0.08
C LYS A 45 10.84 1.38 -1.17
N THR A 46 11.61 2.40 -1.50
CA THR A 46 11.12 3.48 -2.36
C THR A 46 12.24 4.04 -3.21
N GLN A 47 12.01 4.09 -4.52
CA GLN A 47 12.71 5.02 -5.37
C GLN A 47 12.01 6.36 -5.22
N ILE A 48 12.74 7.40 -4.79
CA ILE A 48 12.17 8.75 -4.72
C ILE A 48 12.28 9.42 -6.08
N PHE A 49 13.42 9.26 -6.77
CA PHE A 49 13.67 9.89 -8.07
C PHE A 49 14.40 8.95 -9.04
N GLU A 50 14.12 9.12 -10.34
CA GLU A 50 14.96 8.64 -11.43
C GLU A 50 15.14 9.76 -12.43
N LYS A 51 16.22 9.74 -13.17
CA LYS A 51 16.35 10.46 -14.42
C LYS A 51 16.99 9.53 -15.43
N LYS A 52 16.46 9.50 -16.65
CA LYS A 52 17.07 8.82 -17.77
C LYS A 52 17.38 9.86 -18.84
N THR A 53 18.65 10.00 -19.17
CA THR A 53 19.10 10.61 -20.42
C THR A 53 19.45 9.49 -21.39
N ASP A 54 19.75 9.83 -22.65
CA ASP A 54 20.06 8.82 -23.68
C ASP A 54 21.17 7.84 -23.27
N ASN A 55 22.12 8.29 -22.44
CA ASN A 55 23.31 7.53 -22.06
C ASN A 55 23.50 7.30 -20.55
N GLN A 56 22.64 7.87 -19.69
CA GLN A 56 22.82 7.79 -18.23
C GLN A 56 21.48 7.62 -17.52
N VAL A 57 21.50 6.83 -16.45
CA VAL A 57 20.38 6.72 -15.52
C VAL A 57 20.84 7.10 -14.13
N GLU A 58 20.26 8.15 -13.57
CA GLU A 58 20.47 8.57 -12.18
C GLU A 58 19.27 8.14 -11.35
N ARG A 59 19.49 7.54 -10.18
CA ARG A 59 18.42 7.01 -9.32
C ARG A 59 18.69 7.32 -7.87
N GLU A 60 17.70 7.90 -7.19
CA GLU A 60 17.69 7.95 -5.73
C GLU A 60 16.91 6.77 -5.18
N VAL A 61 17.62 5.92 -4.44
CA VAL A 61 17.04 4.75 -3.77
C VAL A 61 17.07 4.99 -2.28
N CYS A 62 15.89 5.13 -1.68
CA CYS A 62 15.78 5.22 -0.24
C CYS A 62 15.62 3.84 0.39
N TYR A 63 16.56 3.56 1.29
CA TYR A 63 16.55 2.38 2.12
C TYR A 63 15.84 2.71 3.43
N ARG A 64 14.90 1.85 3.82
CA ARG A 64 14.45 1.81 5.20
C ARG A 64 15.11 0.64 5.89
N PHE A 65 15.50 0.80 7.14
CA PHE A 65 15.93 -0.33 7.95
C PHE A 65 14.69 -0.97 8.57
N ARG A 66 14.39 -2.21 8.17
CA ARG A 66 13.45 -3.02 8.93
C ARG A 66 14.20 -3.53 10.16
N VAL A 67 13.98 -2.90 11.30
CA VAL A 67 14.49 -3.35 12.59
C VAL A 67 13.52 -4.35 13.20
N ASN A 68 14.03 -5.46 13.72
CA ASN A 68 13.25 -6.47 14.44
C ASN A 68 12.53 -5.81 15.63
N GLY A 69 11.22 -5.69 15.53
CA GLY A 69 10.32 -5.38 16.64
C GLY A 69 9.39 -6.57 16.87
N ASP A 70 8.33 -6.38 17.64
CA ASP A 70 7.32 -7.40 17.85
C ASP A 70 6.32 -7.42 16.68
N ASN A 71 5.74 -8.60 16.44
CA ASN A 71 4.76 -8.84 15.40
C ASN A 71 3.38 -8.39 15.87
N PRO A 72 2.66 -7.59 15.08
CA PRO A 72 1.43 -6.92 15.53
C PRO A 72 0.25 -7.87 15.76
N GLU A 73 0.23 -9.03 15.10
CA GLU A 73 -0.85 -10.00 15.19
C GLU A 73 -0.69 -10.92 16.40
N SER A 74 0.55 -11.15 16.84
CA SER A 74 0.89 -12.12 17.89
C SER A 74 1.48 -11.51 19.17
N GLY A 75 1.97 -10.27 19.13
CA GLY A 75 2.63 -9.58 20.25
C GLY A 75 3.99 -10.17 20.63
N LYS A 76 4.54 -11.09 19.84
CA LYS A 76 5.86 -11.71 20.05
C LYS A 76 6.94 -11.06 19.19
N PRO A 77 8.22 -11.09 19.58
CA PRO A 77 9.33 -10.68 18.72
C PRO A 77 9.22 -11.27 17.32
N ALA A 78 9.41 -10.45 16.28
CA ALA A 78 9.27 -10.92 14.89
C ALA A 78 10.29 -12.02 14.53
N PHE A 79 11.38 -12.12 15.29
CA PHE A 79 12.27 -13.29 15.27
C PHE A 79 11.57 -14.58 15.72
N GLU A 80 10.91 -14.56 16.87
CA GLU A 80 10.20 -15.72 17.42
C GLU A 80 9.06 -16.15 16.49
N VAL A 81 8.26 -15.19 15.99
CA VAL A 81 7.21 -15.49 15.02
C VAL A 81 7.77 -16.09 13.73
N ARG A 82 8.97 -15.67 13.32
CA ARG A 82 9.62 -16.24 12.14
C ARG A 82 10.03 -17.69 12.41
N ILE A 83 10.60 -17.97 13.57
CA ILE A 83 10.95 -19.33 13.99
C ILE A 83 9.68 -20.20 14.08
N GLU A 84 8.60 -19.67 14.65
CA GLU A 84 7.30 -20.35 14.71
C GLU A 84 6.76 -20.66 13.31
N LYS A 85 6.81 -19.71 12.36
CA LYS A 85 6.41 -19.97 10.97
C LYS A 85 7.28 -21.01 10.27
N ILE A 86 8.58 -21.05 10.54
CA ILE A 86 9.47 -22.09 10.02
C ILE A 86 9.09 -23.44 10.62
N LYS A 87 8.86 -23.50 11.94
CA LYS A 87 8.43 -24.71 12.66
C LYS A 87 7.09 -25.23 12.15
N GLU A 88 6.07 -24.37 12.08
CA GLU A 88 4.73 -24.71 11.56
C GLU A 88 4.81 -25.26 10.14
N TYR A 89 5.62 -24.67 9.26
CA TYR A 89 5.76 -25.15 7.89
C TYR A 89 6.48 -26.50 7.80
N LEU A 90 7.61 -26.66 8.50
CA LEU A 90 8.43 -27.88 8.41
C LEU A 90 7.79 -29.09 9.12
N PHE A 91 6.91 -28.85 10.09
CA PHE A 91 6.23 -29.90 10.87
C PHE A 91 4.71 -29.92 10.66
N SER A 92 4.21 -29.29 9.59
CA SER A 92 2.78 -29.33 9.25
C SER A 92 2.33 -30.76 8.94
N ASP A 93 1.21 -31.18 9.53
CA ASP A 93 0.53 -32.45 9.23
C ASP A 93 -0.21 -32.41 7.88
N ASP A 94 -0.31 -31.23 7.27
CA ASP A 94 -0.96 -31.04 5.97
C ASP A 94 0.02 -31.37 4.84
N GLU A 95 -0.08 -32.59 4.28
CA GLU A 95 0.73 -33.03 3.13
C GLU A 95 0.62 -32.09 1.91
N SER A 96 -0.46 -31.29 1.80
CA SER A 96 -0.61 -30.30 0.73
C SER A 96 0.32 -29.09 0.90
N SER A 97 0.66 -28.74 2.13
CA SER A 97 1.54 -27.61 2.45
C SER A 97 3.00 -27.86 2.08
N LEU A 98 3.45 -29.12 2.08
CA LEU A 98 4.79 -29.54 1.64
C LEU A 98 4.93 -29.69 0.11
N GLN A 99 3.86 -29.45 -0.67
CA GLN A 99 3.87 -29.61 -2.14
C GLN A 99 4.61 -28.49 -2.89
N LYS A 100 5.19 -27.49 -2.20
CA LYS A 100 5.97 -26.40 -2.82
C LYS A 100 7.46 -26.58 -2.52
N PRO A 101 8.22 -27.30 -3.39
CA PRO A 101 9.65 -27.56 -3.22
C PRO A 101 10.49 -26.32 -2.89
N TRP A 102 10.21 -25.19 -3.55
CA TRP A 102 10.96 -23.95 -3.34
C TRP A 102 10.79 -23.38 -1.93
N GLU A 103 9.62 -23.56 -1.31
CA GLU A 103 9.32 -22.96 -0.01
C GLU A 103 9.94 -23.82 1.09
N LEU A 104 9.94 -25.15 0.92
CA LEU A 104 10.69 -26.06 1.78
C LEU A 104 12.19 -25.72 1.81
N ARG A 105 12.83 -25.63 0.63
CA ARG A 105 14.26 -25.25 0.51
C ARG A 105 14.55 -23.91 1.16
N ARG A 106 13.69 -22.92 0.92
CA ARG A 106 13.79 -21.60 1.52
C ARG A 106 13.74 -21.63 3.05
N ARG A 107 12.81 -22.39 3.64
CA ARG A 107 12.66 -22.49 5.11
C ARG A 107 13.85 -23.18 5.76
N LEU A 108 14.37 -24.23 5.14
CA LEU A 108 15.57 -24.93 5.58
C LEU A 108 16.82 -24.03 5.48
N ALA A 109 17.01 -23.34 4.35
CA ALA A 109 18.10 -22.39 4.17
C ALA A 109 18.03 -21.24 5.18
N GLN A 110 16.83 -20.69 5.45
CA GLN A 110 16.63 -19.66 6.47
C GLN A 110 17.01 -20.15 7.87
N LEU A 111 16.64 -21.39 8.22
CA LEU A 111 17.02 -22.00 9.49
C LEU A 111 18.54 -22.10 9.64
N ILE A 112 19.21 -22.66 8.63
CA ILE A 112 20.67 -22.84 8.62
C ILE A 112 21.37 -21.50 8.77
N PHE A 113 20.99 -20.51 7.96
CA PHE A 113 21.60 -19.20 8.01
C PHE A 113 21.39 -18.50 9.35
N LEU A 114 20.17 -18.55 9.92
CA LEU A 114 19.91 -17.97 11.24
C LEU A 114 20.74 -18.65 12.33
N ALA A 115 20.88 -19.98 12.28
CA ALA A 115 21.70 -20.72 13.24
C ALA A 115 23.19 -20.32 13.19
N VAL A 116 23.67 -19.96 12.00
CA VAL A 116 25.06 -19.56 11.74
C VAL A 116 25.33 -18.11 12.13
N VAL A 117 24.45 -17.18 11.78
CA VAL A 117 24.72 -15.74 11.91
C VAL A 117 24.25 -15.13 13.24
N ILE A 118 23.39 -15.82 13.99
CA ILE A 118 22.88 -15.33 15.28
C ILE A 118 23.72 -15.89 16.43
N PRO A 119 24.49 -15.05 17.14
CA PRO A 119 25.42 -15.50 18.16
C PRO A 119 24.71 -16.11 19.36
N LYS A 120 25.34 -17.13 19.96
CA LYS A 120 24.95 -17.63 21.28
C LYS A 120 25.27 -16.58 22.35
N LYS A 121 24.59 -16.60 23.50
CA LYS A 121 24.69 -15.56 24.55
C LYS A 121 26.13 -15.29 25.02
N ASP A 122 27.00 -16.30 24.97
CA ASP A 122 28.37 -16.24 25.47
C ASP A 122 29.44 -16.23 24.35
N GLU A 123 29.03 -16.03 23.09
CA GLU A 123 29.94 -16.07 21.94
C GLU A 123 30.59 -14.71 21.70
N LEU A 124 31.90 -14.62 21.95
CA LEU A 124 32.65 -13.35 21.95
C LEU A 124 33.00 -12.84 20.54
N SER A 125 33.12 -13.70 19.53
CA SER A 125 33.41 -13.30 18.15
C SER A 125 33.10 -14.40 17.12
N LEU A 126 32.45 -14.02 16.02
CA LEU A 126 32.28 -14.86 14.83
C LEU A 126 33.51 -14.70 13.93
N THR A 127 34.26 -15.78 13.70
CA THR A 127 35.39 -15.81 12.76
C THR A 127 34.99 -16.58 11.50
N LYS A 128 35.71 -16.40 10.39
CA LYS A 128 35.43 -17.15 9.15
C LYS A 128 35.47 -18.67 9.40
N GLU A 129 36.45 -19.12 10.16
CA GLU A 129 36.62 -20.53 10.53
C GLU A 129 35.48 -21.04 11.41
N SER A 130 35.00 -20.24 12.37
CA SER A 130 33.87 -20.65 13.22
C SER A 130 32.59 -20.80 12.40
N LEU A 131 32.34 -19.91 11.43
CA LEU A 131 31.18 -20.01 10.54
C LEU A 131 31.22 -21.28 9.69
N ILE A 132 32.37 -21.62 9.09
CA ILE A 132 32.54 -22.83 8.28
C ILE A 132 32.27 -24.09 9.13
N ASN A 133 32.80 -24.13 10.35
CA ASN A 133 32.60 -25.26 11.26
C ASN A 133 31.11 -25.43 11.62
N VAL A 134 30.41 -24.35 11.96
CA VAL A 134 28.97 -24.40 12.29
C VAL A 134 28.14 -24.90 11.10
N VAL A 135 28.44 -24.45 9.87
CA VAL A 135 27.72 -24.91 8.67
C VAL A 135 27.94 -26.42 8.45
N ASN A 136 29.17 -26.90 8.60
CA ASN A 136 29.50 -28.31 8.44
C ASN A 136 28.86 -29.19 9.53
N GLU A 137 28.85 -28.72 10.79
CA GLU A 137 28.14 -29.40 11.89
C GLU A 137 26.63 -29.49 11.62
N LEU A 138 26.00 -28.39 11.21
CA LEU A 138 24.59 -28.39 10.85
C LEU A 138 24.30 -29.36 9.69
N ARG A 139 25.17 -29.41 8.67
CA ARG A 139 25.04 -30.33 7.54
C ARG A 139 25.04 -31.79 8.00
N VAL A 140 26.03 -32.17 8.82
CA VAL A 140 26.15 -33.55 9.35
C VAL A 140 24.96 -33.90 10.26
N ASN A 141 24.56 -32.99 11.15
CA ASN A 141 23.45 -33.23 12.08
C ASN A 141 22.10 -33.34 11.36
N PHE A 142 21.85 -32.46 10.40
CA PHE A 142 20.61 -32.47 9.62
C PHE A 142 20.52 -33.73 8.75
N GLN A 143 21.63 -34.17 8.15
CA GLN A 143 21.67 -35.42 7.37
C GLN A 143 21.49 -36.68 8.21
N SER A 144 22.01 -36.71 9.43
CA SER A 144 21.99 -37.91 10.28
C SER A 144 20.74 -38.06 11.15
N GLN A 145 20.20 -36.95 11.66
CA GLN A 145 19.09 -36.93 12.62
C GLN A 145 17.81 -36.25 12.06
N GLY A 146 17.88 -35.66 10.86
CA GLY A 146 16.73 -35.15 10.13
C GLY A 146 15.85 -34.17 10.93
N LYS A 147 14.59 -34.54 11.08
CA LYS A 147 13.56 -33.72 11.74
C LYS A 147 13.87 -33.42 13.21
N ASP A 148 14.60 -34.28 13.91
CA ASP A 148 14.91 -34.06 15.33
C ASP A 148 16.02 -33.01 15.51
N ALA A 149 17.09 -33.06 14.72
CA ALA A 149 18.13 -32.01 14.71
C ALA A 149 17.57 -30.64 14.28
N ILE A 150 16.63 -30.63 13.34
CA ILE A 150 15.90 -29.41 12.94
C ILE A 150 15.10 -28.85 14.11
N ARG A 151 14.38 -29.70 14.86
CA ARG A 151 13.62 -29.28 16.04
C ARG A 151 14.53 -28.69 17.11
N GLN A 152 15.65 -29.36 17.41
CA GLN A 152 16.64 -28.87 18.36
C GLN A 152 17.21 -27.51 17.93
N THR A 153 17.54 -27.33 16.65
CA THR A 153 18.07 -26.06 16.13
C THR A 153 17.04 -24.93 16.23
N LEU A 154 15.76 -25.22 16.02
CA LEU A 154 14.67 -24.25 16.21
C LEU A 154 14.53 -23.85 17.67
N GLU A 155 14.62 -24.79 18.60
CA GLU A 155 14.57 -24.54 20.05
C GLU A 155 15.78 -23.69 20.50
N GLU A 156 16.99 -24.06 20.07
CA GLU A 156 18.20 -23.27 20.32
C GLU A 156 18.09 -21.85 19.77
N LEU A 157 17.50 -21.66 18.59
CA LEU A 157 17.28 -20.33 18.03
C LEU A 157 16.25 -19.53 18.83
N GLN A 158 15.19 -20.16 19.35
CA GLN A 158 14.22 -19.47 20.21
C GLN A 158 14.90 -18.88 21.45
N GLU A 159 15.84 -19.61 22.05
CA GLU A 159 16.61 -19.12 23.21
C GLU A 159 17.52 -17.92 22.90
N ARG A 160 17.87 -17.70 21.62
CA ARG A 160 18.69 -16.57 21.14
C ARG A 160 17.89 -15.28 20.89
N SER A 161 16.58 -15.24 21.21
CA SER A 161 15.73 -14.05 21.03
C SER A 161 16.27 -12.80 21.71
N GLU A 162 16.85 -12.93 22.91
CA GLU A 162 17.46 -11.79 23.61
C GLU A 162 18.71 -11.23 22.91
N SER A 163 19.55 -12.09 22.31
CA SER A 163 20.69 -11.64 21.49
C SER A 163 20.20 -10.76 20.33
N MET A 164 19.08 -11.13 19.72
CA MET A 164 18.48 -10.38 18.60
C MET A 164 17.97 -9.00 19.04
N LYS A 165 17.36 -8.90 20.22
CA LYS A 165 16.94 -7.61 20.79
C LYS A 165 18.13 -6.71 21.07
N LEU A 166 19.24 -7.26 21.59
CA LEU A 166 20.48 -6.51 21.85
C LEU A 166 21.12 -6.00 20.55
N ILE A 167 21.20 -6.83 19.51
CA ILE A 167 21.72 -6.44 18.18
C ILE A 167 20.89 -5.29 17.60
N ALA A 168 19.55 -5.41 17.64
CA ALA A 168 18.66 -4.36 17.16
C ALA A 168 18.89 -3.04 17.92
N LYS A 169 18.95 -3.06 19.26
CA LYS A 169 19.19 -1.89 20.11
C LYS A 169 20.56 -1.25 19.86
N ALA A 170 21.61 -2.07 19.72
CA ALA A 170 22.96 -1.60 19.43
C ALA A 170 23.01 -0.90 18.06
N LEU A 171 22.37 -1.47 17.04
CA LEU A 171 22.31 -0.85 15.72
C LEU A 171 21.51 0.45 15.73
N THR A 172 20.34 0.50 16.39
CA THR A 172 19.58 1.76 16.54
C THR A 172 20.43 2.84 17.19
N LYS A 173 21.25 2.50 18.19
CA LYS A 173 22.20 3.43 18.81
C LYS A 173 23.29 3.89 17.82
N VAL A 174 23.84 2.99 16.99
CA VAL A 174 24.82 3.34 15.96
C VAL A 174 24.22 4.26 14.90
N LEU A 175 23.01 3.96 14.42
CA LEU A 175 22.29 4.79 13.46
C LEU A 175 21.96 6.17 14.04
N ARG A 176 21.66 6.27 15.33
CA ARG A 176 21.36 7.56 15.97
C ARG A 176 22.61 8.39 16.29
N ASP A 177 23.67 7.75 16.76
CA ASP A 177 24.81 8.46 17.37
C ASP A 177 26.06 8.52 16.45
N LYS A 178 26.14 7.68 15.41
CA LYS A 178 27.37 7.50 14.59
C LYS A 178 27.11 7.41 13.08
N SER A 179 25.90 7.64 12.61
CA SER A 179 25.52 7.45 11.20
C SER A 179 26.37 8.28 10.22
N GLN A 180 26.54 9.57 10.46
CA GLN A 180 27.38 10.44 9.63
C GLN A 180 28.83 9.93 9.50
N LYS A 181 29.39 9.38 10.59
CA LYS A 181 30.74 8.78 10.60
C LYS A 181 30.79 7.48 9.78
N VAL A 182 29.73 6.66 9.85
CA VAL A 182 29.61 5.45 9.03
C VAL A 182 29.49 5.82 7.56
N ILE A 183 28.64 6.78 7.21
CA ILE A 183 28.39 7.19 5.82
C ILE A 183 29.65 7.80 5.20
N SER A 184 30.34 8.69 5.91
CA SER A 184 31.62 9.24 5.45
C SER A 184 32.68 8.15 5.22
N GLN A 185 32.77 7.15 6.10
CA GLN A 185 33.66 6.01 5.90
C GLN A 185 33.27 5.15 4.67
N VAL A 186 31.98 4.97 4.41
CA VAL A 186 31.49 4.21 3.24
C VAL A 186 31.71 5.00 1.95
N LYS A 187 31.44 6.32 1.92
CA LYS A 187 31.75 7.19 0.77
C LYS A 187 33.23 7.08 0.39
N ASN A 188 34.12 6.97 1.37
CA ASN A 188 35.56 6.81 1.14
C ASN A 188 35.96 5.42 0.61
N ARG A 189 35.11 4.39 0.72
CA ARG A 189 35.46 3.00 0.39
C ARG A 189 35.09 2.54 -1.02
N SER A 190 34.23 3.24 -1.74
CA SER A 190 34.15 3.28 -3.21
C SER A 190 32.82 3.91 -3.60
N SER A 191 32.87 5.09 -4.23
CA SER A 191 31.72 5.73 -4.86
C SER A 191 31.43 5.19 -6.26
N GLN A 192 32.28 4.31 -6.82
CA GLN A 192 32.19 3.88 -8.20
C GLN A 192 32.44 2.37 -8.34
N GLN A 193 31.43 1.67 -8.86
CA GLN A 193 31.47 0.25 -9.15
C GLN A 193 31.13 -0.01 -10.62
N PHE A 194 31.45 -1.19 -11.11
CA PHE A 194 31.14 -1.65 -12.45
C PHE A 194 30.41 -2.97 -12.36
N ILE A 195 29.18 -3.02 -12.90
CA ILE A 195 28.45 -4.26 -13.12
C ILE A 195 28.95 -4.83 -14.45
N CYS A 196 29.76 -5.87 -14.38
CA CYS A 196 30.38 -6.53 -15.52
C CYS A 196 29.61 -7.81 -15.85
N VAL A 197 29.12 -7.94 -17.07
CA VAL A 197 28.46 -9.18 -17.55
C VAL A 197 29.50 -10.04 -18.26
N LYS A 198 29.84 -11.19 -17.71
CA LYS A 198 30.89 -12.08 -18.23
C LYS A 198 30.52 -12.63 -19.61
N ASN A 199 31.52 -12.83 -20.47
CA ASN A 199 31.34 -13.47 -21.78
C ASN A 199 30.73 -14.88 -21.67
N SER A 200 30.90 -15.56 -20.53
CA SER A 200 30.36 -16.89 -20.28
C SER A 200 28.84 -16.96 -20.20
N ILE A 201 28.12 -15.82 -20.18
CA ILE A 201 26.65 -15.83 -20.28
C ILE A 201 26.16 -16.31 -21.65
N ILE A 202 27.00 -16.18 -22.68
CA ILE A 202 26.74 -16.66 -24.03
C ILE A 202 27.17 -18.12 -24.11
N ASN A 203 26.29 -18.96 -24.65
CA ASN A 203 26.64 -20.33 -25.01
C ASN A 203 27.37 -20.32 -26.36
N TRP A 204 28.69 -20.16 -26.32
CA TRP A 204 29.55 -20.05 -27.50
C TRP A 204 29.49 -21.30 -28.39
N ASP A 205 29.39 -22.49 -27.81
CA ASP A 205 29.26 -23.76 -28.55
C ASP A 205 28.00 -23.78 -29.42
N ARG A 206 26.90 -23.17 -28.97
CA ARG A 206 25.67 -23.01 -29.77
C ARG A 206 25.79 -21.94 -30.84
N LEU A 207 26.66 -20.93 -30.64
CA LEU A 207 26.87 -19.83 -31.58
C LEU A 207 27.75 -20.25 -32.76
N GLU A 208 28.78 -21.08 -32.52
CA GLU A 208 29.78 -21.48 -33.52
C GLU A 208 29.24 -22.35 -34.68
N GLY A 209 27.96 -22.72 -34.65
CA GLY A 209 27.26 -23.40 -35.75
C GLY A 209 25.87 -22.84 -36.10
N ALA A 210 25.52 -21.65 -35.59
CA ALA A 210 24.17 -21.11 -35.69
C ALA A 210 23.86 -20.52 -37.07
N THR A 211 22.74 -20.93 -37.67
CA THR A 211 22.15 -20.26 -38.84
C THR A 211 21.37 -18.99 -38.40
N PRO A 212 21.11 -18.03 -39.31
CA PRO A 212 20.30 -16.87 -38.99
C PRO A 212 18.92 -17.28 -38.44
N GLY A 213 18.58 -16.82 -37.22
CA GLY A 213 17.31 -17.12 -36.55
C GLY A 213 17.37 -18.12 -35.39
N VAL A 214 18.55 -18.64 -35.02
CA VAL A 214 18.72 -19.47 -33.81
C VAL A 214 18.33 -18.69 -32.55
N ARG A 215 17.38 -19.25 -31.80
CA ARG A 215 16.90 -18.71 -30.51
C ARG A 215 17.68 -19.36 -29.36
N LYS A 216 17.72 -18.71 -28.19
CA LYS A 216 18.36 -19.19 -26.95
C LYS A 216 19.89 -19.32 -26.99
N LEU A 217 20.56 -18.18 -27.21
CA LEU A 217 22.03 -18.06 -27.23
C LEU A 217 22.65 -17.89 -25.84
N LEU A 218 21.84 -17.82 -24.78
CA LEU A 218 22.29 -17.66 -23.40
C LEU A 218 22.39 -19.01 -22.70
N VAL A 219 23.20 -19.08 -21.64
CA VAL A 219 23.30 -20.26 -20.77
C VAL A 219 21.94 -20.62 -20.20
N GLU A 220 21.58 -21.90 -20.28
CA GLU A 220 20.35 -22.44 -19.71
C GLU A 220 20.61 -22.89 -18.26
N PRO A 221 19.62 -22.75 -17.35
CA PRO A 221 19.78 -23.18 -15.97
C PRO A 221 20.04 -24.68 -15.89
N GLN A 222 20.94 -25.08 -14.98
CA GLN A 222 21.17 -26.48 -14.64
C GLN A 222 19.91 -27.11 -14.00
N GLN A 223 19.80 -28.44 -14.04
CA GLN A 223 18.72 -29.17 -13.36
C GLN A 223 18.65 -28.72 -11.89
N ASN A 224 17.46 -28.30 -11.44
CA ASN A 224 17.16 -27.78 -10.09
C ASN A 224 17.59 -26.34 -9.76
N SER A 225 18.22 -25.60 -10.69
CA SER A 225 18.52 -24.16 -10.52
C SER A 225 17.48 -23.26 -11.20
N SER A 226 17.33 -22.04 -10.70
CA SER A 226 16.47 -21.03 -11.33
C SER A 226 17.27 -20.20 -12.34
N GLU A 227 16.64 -19.80 -13.43
CA GLU A 227 17.26 -18.96 -14.48
C GLU A 227 17.91 -17.70 -13.90
N GLN A 228 17.27 -17.05 -12.92
CA GLN A 228 17.81 -15.85 -12.27
C GLN A 228 19.13 -16.13 -11.56
N VAL A 229 19.22 -17.23 -10.81
CA VAL A 229 20.42 -17.64 -10.07
C VAL A 229 21.55 -17.98 -11.03
N GLU A 230 21.25 -18.73 -12.10
CA GLU A 230 22.25 -19.05 -13.12
C GLU A 230 22.80 -17.78 -13.80
N TRP A 231 21.93 -16.82 -14.11
CA TRP A 231 22.35 -15.54 -14.69
C TRP A 231 23.22 -14.72 -13.73
N PHE A 232 22.92 -14.71 -12.43
CA PHE A 232 23.72 -13.99 -11.43
C PHE A 232 25.17 -14.49 -11.38
N LYS A 233 25.45 -15.78 -11.62
CA LYS A 233 26.82 -16.33 -11.69
C LYS A 233 27.68 -15.67 -12.77
N HIS A 234 27.04 -15.13 -13.81
CA HIS A 234 27.68 -14.42 -14.91
C HIS A 234 27.75 -12.90 -14.73
N ILE A 235 27.25 -12.36 -13.61
CA ILE A 235 27.34 -10.94 -13.28
C ILE A 235 28.40 -10.77 -12.20
N GLN A 236 29.33 -9.83 -12.39
CA GLN A 236 30.36 -9.50 -11.41
C GLN A 236 30.36 -8.02 -11.09
N ILE A 237 30.43 -7.67 -9.82
CA ILE A 237 30.58 -6.28 -9.37
C ILE A 237 32.05 -6.04 -9.04
N CYS A 238 32.69 -5.09 -9.72
CA CYS A 238 34.11 -4.77 -9.58
C CYS A 238 34.33 -3.27 -9.38
N GLU A 239 35.41 -2.86 -8.72
CA GLU A 239 35.81 -1.44 -8.63
C GLU A 239 36.38 -0.89 -9.95
N GLN A 240 36.92 -1.78 -10.78
CA GLN A 240 37.41 -1.49 -12.13
C GLN A 240 36.76 -2.46 -13.12
N PRO A 241 36.53 -2.06 -14.39
CA PRO A 241 35.89 -2.92 -15.37
C PRO A 241 36.74 -4.17 -15.62
N ALA A 242 36.18 -5.34 -15.33
CA ALA A 242 36.79 -6.63 -15.64
C ALA A 242 36.60 -6.97 -17.13
N GLN A 243 37.40 -7.92 -17.64
CA GLN A 243 37.20 -8.47 -18.98
C GLN A 243 35.82 -9.13 -19.06
N SER A 244 34.89 -8.48 -19.77
CA SER A 244 33.46 -8.76 -19.78
C SER A 244 32.86 -8.43 -21.14
N LEU A 245 31.67 -8.95 -21.41
CA LEU A 245 30.93 -8.69 -22.65
C LEU A 245 30.57 -7.21 -22.76
N PHE A 246 30.11 -6.66 -21.64
CA PHE A 246 29.95 -5.24 -21.41
C PHE A 246 30.01 -4.97 -19.91
N SER A 247 30.29 -3.72 -19.56
CA SER A 247 30.24 -3.24 -18.19
C SER A 247 29.38 -1.99 -18.08
N VAL A 248 28.65 -1.89 -16.97
CA VAL A 248 27.84 -0.72 -16.63
C VAL A 248 28.51 -0.04 -15.44
N LYS A 249 28.96 1.20 -15.65
CA LYS A 249 29.48 2.04 -14.56
C LYS A 249 28.31 2.48 -13.67
N VAL A 250 28.45 2.26 -12.37
CA VAL A 250 27.52 2.67 -11.33
C VAL A 250 28.25 3.59 -10.37
N THR A 251 27.89 4.85 -10.36
CA THR A 251 28.34 5.80 -9.35
C THR A 251 27.28 5.89 -8.26
N THR A 252 27.68 5.80 -7.00
CA THR A 252 26.80 5.86 -5.84
C THR A 252 27.20 7.02 -4.95
N GLU A 253 26.19 7.78 -4.52
CA GLU A 253 26.31 8.74 -3.44
C GLU A 253 25.34 8.35 -2.32
N LEU A 254 25.82 8.37 -1.08
CA LEU A 254 25.03 8.08 0.10
C LEU A 254 24.75 9.37 0.86
N SER A 255 23.48 9.71 1.04
CA SER A 255 23.05 10.85 1.84
C SER A 255 22.19 10.38 3.01
N GLU A 256 22.26 11.12 4.13
CA GLU A 256 21.41 10.91 5.30
C GLU A 256 20.52 12.12 5.50
N TYR A 257 19.24 11.84 5.79
CA TYR A 257 18.25 12.86 6.07
C TYR A 257 17.60 12.55 7.42
N ASP A 258 17.91 13.39 8.41
CA ASP A 258 17.32 13.30 9.73
C ASP A 258 16.30 14.41 9.92
N LEU A 259 15.11 14.04 10.38
CA LEU A 259 14.09 14.98 10.81
C LEU A 259 14.25 15.27 12.29
N ILE A 260 14.61 16.51 12.62
CA ILE A 260 14.81 16.99 13.98
C ILE A 260 13.69 17.98 14.32
N ALA A 261 13.15 17.90 15.53
CA ALA A 261 12.15 18.85 15.99
C ALA A 261 12.75 20.24 16.18
N LYS A 262 12.13 21.25 15.56
CA LYS A 262 12.44 22.68 15.70
C LYS A 262 11.27 23.34 16.45
N GLY A 263 11.56 24.05 17.54
CA GLY A 263 10.56 24.79 18.33
C GLY A 263 9.81 23.97 19.39
N GLU A 264 8.74 24.57 19.92
CA GLU A 264 7.93 24.01 21.01
C GLU A 264 6.79 23.11 20.50
N HIS A 265 6.29 22.24 21.38
CA HIS A 265 5.15 21.38 21.07
C HIS A 265 3.86 22.21 20.89
N SER A 266 3.22 22.09 19.74
CA SER A 266 1.91 22.69 19.48
C SER A 266 0.77 21.70 19.77
N GLN A 267 -0.38 22.23 20.22
CA GLN A 267 -1.59 21.44 20.43
C GLN A 267 -2.64 21.79 19.38
N ILE A 268 -3.06 20.78 18.62
CA ILE A 268 -4.17 20.89 17.68
C ILE A 268 -5.39 20.17 18.25
N ARG A 269 -6.54 20.82 18.19
CA ARG A 269 -7.83 20.25 18.58
C ARG A 269 -8.53 19.70 17.35
N ALA A 270 -9.10 18.51 17.47
CA ALA A 270 -9.89 17.88 16.43
C ALA A 270 -11.09 17.17 17.03
N LYS A 271 -12.26 17.25 16.39
CA LYS A 271 -13.51 16.63 16.85
C LYS A 271 -14.36 16.19 15.67
N ARG A 272 -14.85 14.95 15.71
CA ARG A 272 -15.85 14.45 14.75
C ARG A 272 -17.20 15.10 15.03
N LEU A 273 -17.88 15.56 13.98
CA LEU A 273 -19.20 16.17 14.05
C LEU A 273 -20.24 15.12 13.67
N LEU A 274 -20.92 14.56 14.66
CA LEU A 274 -21.90 13.52 14.45
C LEU A 274 -23.23 14.12 13.98
N SER A 275 -23.75 13.64 12.85
CA SER A 275 -25.04 14.08 12.34
C SER A 275 -26.19 13.50 13.17
N GLN A 276 -27.30 14.24 13.26
CA GLN A 276 -28.49 13.77 13.98
C GLN A 276 -29.26 12.69 13.21
N LYS A 277 -29.03 12.58 11.89
CA LYS A 277 -29.73 11.67 10.98
C LYS A 277 -28.74 10.72 10.35
N LEU A 278 -29.04 9.43 10.47
CA LEU A 278 -28.19 8.35 10.03
C LEU A 278 -29.01 7.36 9.19
N LEU A 279 -28.43 6.88 8.09
CA LEU A 279 -28.91 5.71 7.37
C LEU A 279 -27.92 4.57 7.59
N GLN A 280 -28.40 3.41 8.06
CA GLN A 280 -27.56 2.22 8.19
C GLN A 280 -27.93 1.22 7.10
N VAL A 281 -26.91 0.66 6.44
CA VAL A 281 -27.03 -0.44 5.48
C VAL A 281 -26.22 -1.61 6.02
N CYS A 282 -26.85 -2.77 6.21
CA CYS A 282 -26.19 -3.98 6.72
C CYS A 282 -26.27 -5.10 5.70
N TRP A 283 -25.12 -5.61 5.27
CA TRP A 283 -25.05 -6.81 4.43
C TRP A 283 -24.94 -8.03 5.32
N VAL A 284 -25.89 -8.95 5.21
CA VAL A 284 -26.05 -10.08 6.13
C VAL A 284 -26.03 -11.41 5.37
N PRO A 285 -25.08 -12.31 5.66
CA PRO A 285 -25.04 -13.62 5.05
C PRO A 285 -26.18 -14.51 5.57
N ARG A 286 -26.79 -15.23 4.63
CA ARG A 286 -27.84 -16.21 4.87
C ARG A 286 -27.58 -17.48 4.09
N SER A 287 -28.21 -18.58 4.49
CA SER A 287 -28.15 -19.84 3.76
C SER A 287 -29.48 -20.57 3.80
N TRP A 288 -29.73 -21.35 2.75
CA TRP A 288 -30.82 -22.30 2.73
C TRP A 288 -30.44 -23.53 3.57
N GLN A 289 -31.15 -23.75 4.67
CA GLN A 289 -30.96 -24.91 5.53
C GLN A 289 -32.11 -25.89 5.36
N LYS A 290 -31.80 -27.18 5.40
CA LYS A 290 -32.82 -28.24 5.33
C LYS A 290 -33.18 -28.63 6.76
N GLY A 291 -34.38 -28.25 7.20
CA GLY A 291 -34.89 -28.61 8.51
C GLY A 291 -35.14 -30.13 8.65
N GLN A 292 -35.38 -30.58 9.88
CA GLN A 292 -35.65 -32.01 10.18
C GLN A 292 -36.87 -32.56 9.39
N ASP A 293 -37.83 -31.69 9.06
CA ASP A 293 -39.02 -32.00 8.26
C ASP A 293 -38.74 -32.05 6.74
N GLY A 294 -37.48 -31.89 6.32
CA GLY A 294 -37.06 -31.89 4.92
C GLY A 294 -37.37 -30.61 4.14
N LYS A 295 -38.06 -29.62 4.75
CA LYS A 295 -38.32 -28.30 4.18
C LYS A 295 -37.07 -27.42 4.19
N LEU A 296 -36.88 -26.66 3.12
CA LEU A 296 -35.82 -25.65 3.02
C LEU A 296 -36.31 -24.34 3.65
N THR A 297 -35.56 -23.83 4.62
CA THR A 297 -35.78 -22.52 5.25
C THR A 297 -34.60 -21.59 4.95
N TYR A 298 -34.90 -20.32 4.71
CA TYR A 298 -33.88 -19.29 4.49
C TYR A 298 -33.56 -18.62 5.81
N GLU A 299 -32.39 -18.92 6.37
CA GLU A 299 -32.01 -18.54 7.72
C GLU A 299 -30.65 -17.84 7.74
N LEU A 300 -30.30 -17.25 8.89
CA LEU A 300 -28.97 -16.70 9.12
C LEU A 300 -27.91 -17.80 8.92
N SER A 301 -26.78 -17.45 8.29
CA SER A 301 -25.64 -18.35 8.23
C SER A 301 -25.09 -18.64 9.63
N THR A 302 -24.26 -19.68 9.75
CA THR A 302 -23.76 -20.23 11.01
C THR A 302 -23.28 -19.18 12.01
N ASN A 303 -22.46 -18.23 11.56
CA ASN A 303 -21.89 -17.18 12.41
C ASN A 303 -22.67 -15.85 12.35
N ALA A 304 -23.65 -15.69 11.45
CA ALA A 304 -24.44 -14.46 11.33
C ALA A 304 -25.34 -14.18 12.55
N SER A 305 -25.60 -15.18 13.38
CA SER A 305 -26.27 -14.99 14.68
C SER A 305 -25.53 -13.98 15.59
N GLN A 306 -24.22 -13.81 15.42
CA GLN A 306 -23.41 -12.82 16.15
C GLN A 306 -23.75 -11.36 15.83
N PHE A 307 -24.55 -11.12 14.78
CA PHE A 307 -25.06 -9.82 14.36
C PHE A 307 -26.21 -9.29 15.23
N ALA A 308 -26.83 -10.13 16.07
CA ALA A 308 -27.96 -9.70 16.88
C ALA A 308 -27.66 -8.42 17.66
N GLY A 309 -28.50 -7.39 17.48
CA GLY A 309 -28.39 -6.08 18.15
C GLY A 309 -27.55 -5.01 17.45
N TRP A 310 -26.97 -5.27 16.26
CA TRP A 310 -26.21 -4.27 15.50
C TRP A 310 -27.06 -3.45 14.52
N ALA A 311 -28.16 -4.01 14.04
CA ALA A 311 -29.08 -3.31 13.16
C ALA A 311 -29.90 -2.29 13.97
N LEU A 312 -29.89 -1.04 13.52
CA LEU A 312 -30.84 -0.04 13.96
C LEU A 312 -32.25 -0.44 13.51
N PRO A 313 -33.31 -0.02 14.23
CA PRO A 313 -34.68 -0.42 13.92
C PRO A 313 -35.13 -0.11 12.47
N ALA A 314 -34.56 0.93 11.85
CA ALA A 314 -34.87 1.36 10.49
C ALA A 314 -33.69 1.14 9.51
N ALA A 315 -32.81 0.17 9.78
CA ALA A 315 -31.71 -0.17 8.89
C ALA A 315 -32.19 -0.84 7.60
N ILE A 316 -31.46 -0.62 6.50
CA ILE A 316 -31.63 -1.38 5.26
C ILE A 316 -30.82 -2.66 5.39
N ILE A 317 -31.46 -3.82 5.24
CA ILE A 317 -30.80 -5.12 5.28
C ILE A 317 -30.65 -5.64 3.85
N VAL A 318 -29.40 -5.86 3.43
CA VAL A 318 -29.04 -6.51 2.16
C VAL A 318 -28.69 -7.95 2.48
N GLU A 319 -29.64 -8.84 2.25
CA GLU A 319 -29.46 -10.27 2.49
C GLU A 319 -28.84 -10.94 1.26
N TYR A 320 -27.84 -11.79 1.48
CA TYR A 320 -27.23 -12.55 0.39
C TYR A 320 -27.04 -14.01 0.78
N ASP A 321 -27.34 -14.92 -0.15
CA ASP A 321 -27.17 -16.35 0.05
C ASP A 321 -25.71 -16.76 -0.19
N VAL A 322 -25.05 -17.24 0.86
CA VAL A 322 -23.61 -17.59 0.83
C VAL A 322 -23.33 -18.68 -0.22
N GLU A 323 -24.26 -19.60 -0.47
CA GLU A 323 -24.06 -20.65 -1.48
C GLU A 323 -24.19 -20.13 -2.92
N THR A 324 -25.08 -19.15 -3.17
CA THR A 324 -25.28 -18.57 -4.50
C THR A 324 -24.10 -17.70 -4.95
N VAL A 325 -23.43 -16.99 -4.04
CA VAL A 325 -22.21 -16.23 -4.35
C VAL A 325 -20.96 -17.10 -4.43
N LYS A 326 -21.00 -18.37 -4.02
CA LYS A 326 -19.86 -19.29 -4.20
C LYS A 326 -19.73 -19.70 -5.66
N ARG A 327 -18.47 -19.80 -6.11
CA ARG A 327 -18.14 -20.38 -7.41
C ARG A 327 -18.24 -21.90 -7.32
N ARG A 328 -19.03 -22.52 -8.20
CA ARG A 328 -19.13 -23.98 -8.29
C ARG A 328 -17.80 -24.59 -8.75
N ALA A 329 -17.51 -25.81 -8.29
CA ALA A 329 -16.30 -26.55 -8.66
C ALA A 329 -16.22 -26.78 -10.19
N ASN A 330 -15.00 -26.91 -10.71
CA ASN A 330 -14.76 -27.12 -12.15
C ASN A 330 -15.40 -28.43 -12.64
N THR A 331 -16.48 -28.30 -13.41
CA THR A 331 -17.14 -29.40 -14.15
C THR A 331 -16.76 -29.36 -15.64
N LYS A 332 -17.20 -30.33 -16.46
CA LYS A 332 -16.99 -30.34 -17.93
C LYS A 332 -17.36 -29.00 -18.65
N ASN A 333 -18.32 -28.23 -18.12
CA ASN A 333 -18.70 -26.90 -18.62
C ASN A 333 -18.08 -25.74 -17.81
N ALA A 334 -16.81 -25.86 -17.41
CA ALA A 334 -16.18 -24.94 -16.46
C ALA A 334 -16.17 -23.48 -16.94
N GLU A 335 -15.95 -23.19 -18.23
CA GLU A 335 -15.87 -21.81 -18.73
C GLU A 335 -17.23 -21.09 -18.76
N GLU A 336 -18.26 -21.77 -19.25
CA GLU A 336 -19.62 -21.22 -19.31
C GLU A 336 -20.16 -20.91 -17.90
N ASN A 337 -19.96 -21.81 -16.95
CA ASN A 337 -20.33 -21.61 -15.55
C ASN A 337 -19.62 -20.41 -14.90
N LYS A 338 -18.37 -20.13 -15.31
CA LYS A 338 -17.63 -18.96 -14.82
C LYS A 338 -18.22 -17.66 -15.33
N GLN A 339 -18.62 -17.62 -16.60
CA GLN A 339 -19.26 -16.46 -17.22
C GLN A 339 -20.64 -16.20 -16.60
N TYR A 340 -21.47 -17.24 -16.45
CA TYR A 340 -22.77 -17.09 -15.78
C TYR A 340 -22.63 -16.61 -14.34
N HIS A 341 -21.67 -17.17 -13.59
CA HIS A 341 -21.42 -16.74 -12.22
C HIS A 341 -21.01 -15.26 -12.18
N ALA A 342 -20.06 -14.84 -13.01
CA ALA A 342 -19.63 -13.45 -13.14
C ALA A 342 -20.80 -12.51 -13.50
N ALA A 343 -21.65 -12.92 -14.44
CA ALA A 343 -22.86 -12.17 -14.78
C ALA A 343 -23.84 -12.05 -13.61
N ALA A 344 -24.08 -13.14 -12.87
CA ALA A 344 -24.98 -13.16 -11.71
C ALA A 344 -24.48 -12.24 -10.58
N VAL A 345 -23.19 -12.30 -10.22
CA VAL A 345 -22.63 -11.42 -9.17
C VAL A 345 -22.59 -9.95 -9.61
N THR A 346 -22.42 -9.68 -10.91
CA THR A 346 -22.52 -8.32 -11.46
C THR A 346 -23.94 -7.80 -11.37
N ALA A 347 -24.92 -8.61 -11.80
CA ALA A 347 -26.33 -8.27 -11.71
C ALA A 347 -26.75 -8.00 -10.26
N PHE A 348 -26.25 -8.80 -9.32
CA PHE A 348 -26.44 -8.56 -7.88
C PHE A 348 -25.90 -7.18 -7.46
N ALA A 349 -24.66 -6.83 -7.80
CA ALA A 349 -24.10 -5.51 -7.46
C ALA A 349 -24.90 -4.35 -8.08
N VAL A 350 -25.33 -4.48 -9.34
CA VAL A 350 -26.17 -3.49 -10.05
C VAL A 350 -27.53 -3.33 -9.36
N LEU A 351 -28.19 -4.44 -9.02
CA LEU A 351 -29.50 -4.41 -8.36
C LEU A 351 -29.42 -3.74 -6.98
N VAL A 352 -28.40 -4.10 -6.17
CA VAL A 352 -28.21 -3.48 -4.86
C VAL A 352 -27.95 -1.98 -5.01
N TYR A 353 -27.09 -1.58 -5.96
CA TYR A 353 -26.80 -0.18 -6.22
C TYR A 353 -28.06 0.61 -6.61
N CYS A 354 -28.81 0.17 -7.62
CA CYS A 354 -30.02 0.84 -8.08
C CYS A 354 -31.08 0.97 -6.97
N CYS A 355 -31.27 -0.08 -6.17
CA CYS A 355 -32.19 -0.06 -5.04
C CYS A 355 -31.76 0.94 -3.96
N LEU A 356 -30.49 0.91 -3.55
CA LEU A 356 -29.96 1.83 -2.53
C LEU A 356 -30.01 3.28 -3.02
N TRP A 357 -29.58 3.54 -4.26
CA TRP A 357 -29.64 4.87 -4.88
C TRP A 357 -31.06 5.43 -4.88
N GLN A 358 -32.04 4.62 -5.28
CA GLN A 358 -33.45 5.04 -5.30
C GLN A 358 -33.99 5.30 -3.89
N ILE A 359 -33.61 4.49 -2.90
CA ILE A 359 -34.01 4.70 -1.50
C ILE A 359 -33.39 6.00 -0.96
N ILE A 360 -32.08 6.20 -1.14
CA ILE A 360 -31.34 7.39 -0.70
C ILE A 360 -31.93 8.64 -1.34
N THR A 361 -32.13 8.63 -2.66
CA THR A 361 -32.72 9.75 -3.40
C THR A 361 -34.12 10.09 -2.90
N ARG A 362 -34.95 9.08 -2.61
CA ARG A 362 -36.30 9.29 -2.04
C ARG A 362 -36.23 9.87 -0.63
N LEU A 363 -35.30 9.41 0.21
CA LEU A 363 -35.13 9.92 1.57
C LEU A 363 -34.66 11.38 1.57
N GLN A 364 -33.70 11.73 0.72
CA GLN A 364 -33.22 13.11 0.57
C GLN A 364 -34.33 14.06 0.10
N LYS A 365 -35.18 13.60 -0.84
CA LYS A 365 -36.34 14.37 -1.38
C LYS A 365 -37.53 14.50 -0.43
N ARG A 366 -37.57 13.79 0.71
CA ARG A 366 -38.63 13.93 1.73
C ARG A 366 -38.54 15.23 2.55
N GLY A 367 -37.52 16.06 2.30
CA GLY A 367 -37.40 17.37 2.93
C GLY A 367 -38.58 18.30 2.59
N GLN A 368 -38.81 19.30 3.45
CA GLN A 368 -39.72 20.40 3.10
C GLN A 368 -39.20 21.12 1.86
N LYS A 369 -40.13 21.66 1.04
CA LYS A 369 -40.03 22.14 -0.37
C LYS A 369 -38.72 22.80 -0.87
N GLU A 370 -37.77 23.18 -0.02
CA GLU A 370 -36.54 23.90 -0.40
C GLU A 370 -35.22 23.33 0.19
N LYS A 371 -35.24 22.35 1.11
CA LYS A 371 -34.00 21.76 1.67
C LYS A 371 -34.02 20.24 1.62
N LEU A 372 -33.03 19.66 0.94
CA LEU A 372 -32.74 18.23 0.99
C LEU A 372 -32.41 17.81 2.42
N VAL A 373 -32.83 16.60 2.79
CA VAL A 373 -32.44 16.02 4.08
C VAL A 373 -31.00 15.55 4.00
N ASP A 374 -30.10 16.18 4.76
CA ASP A 374 -28.72 15.71 4.93
C ASP A 374 -28.69 14.60 6.00
N PHE A 375 -28.01 13.49 5.69
CA PHE A 375 -27.78 12.37 6.60
C PHE A 375 -26.48 11.65 6.22
N THR A 376 -25.88 10.99 7.20
CA THR A 376 -24.69 10.17 6.98
C THR A 376 -25.09 8.72 6.77
N THR A 377 -24.47 8.02 5.81
CA THR A 377 -24.73 6.61 5.54
C THR A 377 -23.60 5.74 6.11
N LEU A 378 -23.93 4.77 6.95
CA LEU A 378 -22.98 3.76 7.45
C LEU A 378 -23.29 2.40 6.85
N MET A 379 -22.32 1.81 6.17
CA MET A 379 -22.45 0.49 5.57
C MET A 379 -21.64 -0.53 6.36
N LEU A 380 -22.31 -1.52 6.93
CA LEU A 380 -21.68 -2.64 7.62
C LEU A 380 -21.78 -3.89 6.75
N ARG A 381 -20.63 -4.43 6.35
CA ARG A 381 -20.57 -5.68 5.60
C ARG A 381 -20.16 -6.81 6.51
N LEU A 382 -21.04 -7.79 6.70
CA LEU A 382 -20.71 -9.02 7.40
C LEU A 382 -20.30 -10.06 6.36
N GLN A 383 -19.24 -10.81 6.65
CA GLN A 383 -18.81 -11.95 5.84
C GLN A 383 -18.64 -13.18 6.73
N GLU A 384 -19.01 -14.34 6.21
CA GLU A 384 -18.99 -15.58 6.99
C GLU A 384 -17.55 -16.03 7.25
N THR A 385 -16.73 -16.10 6.20
CA THR A 385 -15.36 -16.63 6.26
C THR A 385 -14.30 -15.56 6.00
N GLY A 386 -13.09 -15.78 6.49
CA GLY A 386 -11.94 -14.90 6.25
C GLY A 386 -11.24 -15.13 4.90
N LYS A 387 -10.19 -14.35 4.63
CA LYS A 387 -9.25 -14.65 3.53
C LYS A 387 -8.53 -15.97 3.87
N GLN A 388 -8.95 -17.09 3.31
CA GLN A 388 -8.18 -18.34 3.34
C GLN A 388 -6.97 -18.23 2.39
N LEU A 389 -5.93 -19.03 2.64
CA LEU A 389 -4.69 -19.06 1.82
C LEU A 389 -5.02 -19.37 0.34
N ASP A 390 -4.20 -18.84 -0.57
CA ASP A 390 -4.46 -18.51 -1.98
C ASP A 390 -5.10 -19.57 -2.91
N GLU A 391 -5.28 -20.82 -2.50
CA GLU A 391 -5.80 -21.89 -3.37
C GLU A 391 -7.32 -22.08 -3.27
N ASP A 392 -7.96 -21.62 -2.19
CA ASP A 392 -9.42 -21.70 -1.98
C ASP A 392 -10.15 -20.34 -2.03
N LYS A 393 -9.44 -19.22 -2.23
CA LYS A 393 -10.03 -17.87 -2.31
C LYS A 393 -11.10 -17.74 -3.39
N ASP A 394 -10.92 -18.42 -4.52
CA ASP A 394 -11.87 -18.40 -5.64
C ASP A 394 -13.19 -19.15 -5.31
N LYS A 395 -13.26 -19.90 -4.21
CA LYS A 395 -14.40 -20.77 -3.85
C LYS A 395 -15.34 -20.20 -2.79
N SER A 396 -14.91 -19.28 -1.90
CA SER A 396 -15.74 -18.86 -0.76
C SER A 396 -16.87 -17.89 -1.12
N GLY A 397 -16.82 -17.23 -2.28
CA GLY A 397 -17.81 -16.23 -2.72
C GLY A 397 -17.68 -14.86 -2.03
N ASP A 398 -17.08 -14.82 -0.84
CA ASP A 398 -16.91 -13.61 -0.02
C ASP A 398 -16.07 -12.52 -0.71
N ALA A 399 -15.15 -12.91 -1.62
CA ALA A 399 -14.37 -11.97 -2.43
C ALA A 399 -15.27 -11.12 -3.36
N TYR A 400 -16.30 -11.72 -3.94
CA TYR A 400 -17.25 -11.01 -4.82
C TYR A 400 -18.13 -10.04 -4.04
N VAL A 401 -18.61 -10.46 -2.86
CA VAL A 401 -19.37 -9.59 -1.95
C VAL A 401 -18.50 -8.45 -1.44
N TYR A 402 -17.22 -8.71 -1.15
CA TYR A 402 -16.27 -7.68 -0.74
C TYR A 402 -16.09 -6.63 -1.82
N ALA A 403 -15.77 -7.05 -3.05
CA ALA A 403 -15.56 -6.16 -4.18
C ALA A 403 -16.82 -5.37 -4.54
N ALA A 404 -17.99 -6.00 -4.48
CA ALA A 404 -19.27 -5.32 -4.67
C ALA A 404 -19.47 -4.23 -3.61
N ALA A 405 -19.36 -4.55 -2.32
CA ALA A 405 -19.56 -3.58 -1.24
C ALA A 405 -18.57 -2.39 -1.31
N GLN A 406 -17.29 -2.65 -1.61
CA GLN A 406 -16.27 -1.61 -1.83
C GLN A 406 -16.64 -0.69 -3.00
N THR A 407 -17.14 -1.28 -4.09
CA THR A 407 -17.58 -0.51 -5.25
C THR A 407 -18.82 0.33 -4.93
N LEU A 408 -19.78 -0.23 -4.19
CA LEU A 408 -20.99 0.51 -3.81
C LEU A 408 -20.68 1.67 -2.85
N GLU A 409 -19.72 1.53 -1.93
CA GLU A 409 -19.22 2.67 -1.13
C GLU A 409 -18.73 3.79 -2.04
N ALA A 410 -17.90 3.45 -3.04
CA ALA A 410 -17.31 4.44 -3.93
C ALA A 410 -18.36 5.14 -4.81
N ILE A 411 -19.27 4.39 -5.43
CA ILE A 411 -20.26 4.96 -6.37
C ILE A 411 -21.38 5.70 -5.62
N LEU A 412 -21.89 5.18 -4.50
CA LEU A 412 -22.87 5.91 -3.68
C LEU A 412 -22.27 7.15 -3.00
N GLY A 413 -20.94 7.23 -2.92
CA GLY A 413 -20.21 8.42 -2.49
C GLY A 413 -20.40 9.64 -3.39
N GLU A 414 -20.98 9.48 -4.59
CA GLU A 414 -21.45 10.59 -5.43
C GLU A 414 -22.68 11.29 -4.83
N ASP A 415 -23.53 10.53 -4.13
CA ASP A 415 -24.87 10.97 -3.68
C ASP A 415 -24.99 11.24 -2.18
N THR A 416 -24.19 10.55 -1.36
CA THR A 416 -24.27 10.62 0.09
C THR A 416 -22.89 10.42 0.73
N PRO A 417 -22.59 11.09 1.86
CA PRO A 417 -21.44 10.74 2.67
C PRO A 417 -21.62 9.32 3.21
N ILE A 418 -20.74 8.41 2.81
CA ILE A 418 -20.80 6.99 3.14
C ILE A 418 -19.44 6.48 3.62
N ARG A 419 -19.47 5.54 4.57
CA ARG A 419 -18.32 4.69 4.91
C ARG A 419 -18.75 3.23 4.99
N MET A 420 -17.96 2.34 4.41
CA MET A 420 -18.13 0.91 4.58
C MET A 420 -17.09 0.32 5.54
N GLN A 421 -17.53 -0.57 6.42
CA GLN A 421 -16.64 -1.38 7.26
C GLN A 421 -17.03 -2.86 7.18
N GLY A 422 -16.03 -3.72 6.97
CA GLY A 422 -16.19 -5.18 6.99
C GLY A 422 -15.99 -5.79 8.38
N LEU A 423 -16.70 -6.89 8.65
CA LEU A 423 -16.52 -7.75 9.83
C LEU A 423 -16.56 -9.23 9.43
N ILE A 424 -15.54 -9.98 9.84
CA ILE A 424 -15.41 -11.41 9.57
C ILE A 424 -15.99 -12.18 10.75
N LEU A 425 -17.10 -12.88 10.52
CA LEU A 425 -17.89 -13.49 11.58
C LEU A 425 -17.20 -14.72 12.19
N GLU A 426 -16.57 -15.56 11.37
CA GLU A 426 -15.77 -16.70 11.85
C GLU A 426 -14.65 -16.25 12.81
N ASN A 427 -13.93 -15.19 12.44
CA ASN A 427 -12.87 -14.64 13.28
C ASN A 427 -13.42 -14.10 14.60
N LEU A 428 -14.59 -13.48 14.59
CA LEU A 428 -15.24 -12.99 15.80
C LEU A 428 -15.68 -14.14 16.71
N ALA A 429 -16.25 -15.20 16.14
CA ALA A 429 -16.76 -16.36 16.87
C ALA A 429 -15.65 -17.12 17.62
N LYS A 430 -14.43 -17.16 17.08
CA LYS A 430 -13.26 -17.83 17.71
C LYS A 430 -12.63 -17.04 18.86
N GLN A 431 -13.04 -15.80 19.11
CA GLN A 431 -12.41 -14.91 20.09
C GLN A 431 -13.08 -14.95 21.45
N SER A 432 -12.31 -14.63 22.51
CA SER A 432 -12.87 -14.43 23.85
C SER A 432 -13.87 -13.27 23.88
N LYS A 433 -14.84 -13.26 24.81
CA LYS A 433 -15.86 -12.19 24.92
C LYS A 433 -15.25 -10.79 25.00
N LYS A 434 -14.17 -10.61 25.76
CA LYS A 434 -13.45 -9.33 25.87
C LYS A 434 -12.87 -8.88 24.52
N ASN A 435 -12.31 -9.81 23.75
CA ASN A 435 -11.77 -9.54 22.42
C ASN A 435 -12.89 -9.26 21.42
N GLN A 436 -14.02 -9.96 21.53
CA GLN A 436 -15.20 -9.68 20.72
C GLN A 436 -15.66 -8.23 20.93
N ASP A 437 -15.91 -7.81 22.16
CA ASP A 437 -16.35 -6.44 22.48
C ASP A 437 -15.36 -5.38 21.96
N PHE A 438 -14.06 -5.67 22.04
CA PHE A 438 -13.02 -4.83 21.46
C PHE A 438 -13.12 -4.73 19.93
N ILE A 439 -13.29 -5.85 19.23
CA ILE A 439 -13.49 -5.89 17.77
C ILE A 439 -14.76 -5.12 17.40
N LYS A 440 -15.89 -5.36 18.09
CA LYS A 440 -17.17 -4.68 17.84
C LYS A 440 -17.02 -3.16 17.99
N SER A 441 -16.39 -2.70 19.08
CA SER A 441 -16.12 -1.29 19.31
C SER A 441 -15.19 -0.70 18.25
N GLY A 442 -14.16 -1.44 17.84
CA GLY A 442 -13.25 -1.04 16.77
C GLY A 442 -13.97 -0.85 15.43
N THR A 443 -14.81 -1.81 15.03
CA THR A 443 -15.63 -1.75 13.81
C THR A 443 -16.55 -0.53 13.82
N PHE A 444 -17.24 -0.26 14.94
CA PHE A 444 -18.10 0.91 15.05
C PHE A 444 -17.31 2.22 14.99
N LYS A 445 -16.13 2.28 15.64
CA LYS A 445 -15.24 3.45 15.56
C LYS A 445 -14.75 3.70 14.14
N ALA A 446 -14.48 2.66 13.36
CA ALA A 446 -14.06 2.79 11.96
C ALA A 446 -15.14 3.46 11.10
N LEU A 447 -16.42 3.14 11.34
CA LEU A 447 -17.55 3.78 10.66
C LEU A 447 -17.67 5.29 10.98
N LEU A 448 -17.09 5.77 12.09
CA LEU A 448 -17.10 7.20 12.42
C LEU A 448 -16.30 8.05 11.42
N SER A 449 -15.51 7.45 10.53
CA SER A 449 -14.82 8.18 9.47
C SER A 449 -15.75 8.77 8.41
N ALA A 450 -17.00 8.30 8.33
CA ALA A 450 -18.05 8.87 7.46
C ALA A 450 -18.43 10.31 7.84
N PHE A 451 -18.20 10.70 9.10
CA PHE A 451 -18.64 11.98 9.63
C PHE A 451 -17.60 13.09 9.40
N PRO A 452 -18.05 14.34 9.21
CA PRO A 452 -17.18 15.50 9.13
C PRO A 452 -16.25 15.62 10.34
N LEU A 453 -15.10 16.26 10.13
CA LEU A 453 -14.10 16.52 11.15
C LEU A 453 -13.87 18.02 11.28
N CYS A 454 -14.07 18.57 12.48
CA CYS A 454 -13.59 19.90 12.81
C CYS A 454 -12.13 19.83 13.25
N ILE A 455 -11.24 20.62 12.64
CA ILE A 455 -9.82 20.74 13.02
C ILE A 455 -9.45 22.19 13.30
N SER A 456 -8.77 22.44 14.42
CA SER A 456 -8.45 23.81 14.85
C SER A 456 -7.43 24.46 13.93
N CYS A 457 -7.63 25.75 13.65
CA CYS A 457 -6.69 26.58 12.91
C CYS A 457 -6.00 27.57 13.86
N PRO A 458 -4.67 27.75 13.81
CA PRO A 458 -3.95 28.66 14.72
C PRO A 458 -4.39 30.13 14.62
N ASN A 459 -4.75 30.59 13.42
CA ASN A 459 -5.14 32.00 13.16
C ASN A 459 -6.62 32.10 12.74
N SER A 460 -7.27 33.23 13.07
CA SER A 460 -8.66 33.51 12.74
C SER A 460 -8.93 33.49 11.23
N HIS A 461 -10.05 32.89 10.84
CA HIS A 461 -10.43 32.54 9.46
C HIS A 461 -10.36 33.69 8.44
N SER A 462 -9.32 33.69 7.59
CA SER A 462 -9.23 34.56 6.42
C SER A 462 -10.05 34.04 5.24
N VAL A 463 -10.32 32.72 5.18
CA VAL A 463 -11.02 32.07 4.07
C VAL A 463 -12.27 31.34 4.57
N PRO A 464 -13.48 31.69 4.09
CA PRO A 464 -14.72 31.04 4.52
C PRO A 464 -14.84 29.57 4.09
N LYS A 465 -14.42 29.24 2.86
CA LYS A 465 -14.51 27.90 2.29
C LYS A 465 -13.32 27.56 1.39
N ILE A 466 -12.75 26.39 1.60
CA ILE A 466 -11.66 25.83 0.78
C ILE A 466 -12.13 24.49 0.22
N GLY A 467 -11.98 24.32 -1.09
CA GLY A 467 -12.19 23.05 -1.77
C GLY A 467 -10.88 22.27 -1.91
N LEU A 468 -10.97 20.95 -1.92
CA LEU A 468 -9.87 20.07 -2.30
C LEU A 468 -10.40 18.97 -3.22
N ILE A 469 -9.73 18.75 -4.34
CA ILE A 469 -10.01 17.66 -5.27
C ILE A 469 -8.80 16.73 -5.26
N SER A 470 -9.01 15.51 -4.79
CA SER A 470 -8.03 14.42 -4.85
C SER A 470 -8.37 13.54 -6.03
N TYR A 471 -7.42 13.30 -6.95
CA TYR A 471 -7.72 12.54 -8.16
C TYR A 471 -6.57 11.64 -8.63
N ALA A 472 -6.93 10.54 -9.30
CA ALA A 472 -6.00 9.52 -9.76
C ALA A 472 -6.52 8.83 -11.03
N SER A 473 -5.63 8.15 -11.75
CA SER A 473 -5.99 7.23 -12.83
C SER A 473 -5.40 5.85 -12.59
N ARG A 474 -6.15 4.80 -12.92
CA ARG A 474 -5.67 3.42 -12.95
C ARG A 474 -5.87 2.84 -14.36
N PRO A 475 -4.91 2.12 -14.95
CA PRO A 475 -5.15 1.43 -16.21
C PRO A 475 -6.26 0.38 -16.06
N CYS A 476 -7.17 0.32 -17.03
CA CYS A 476 -8.24 -0.69 -17.12
C CYS A 476 -7.77 -1.96 -17.84
N ASN A 477 -6.74 -1.85 -18.66
CA ASN A 477 -6.17 -2.94 -19.44
C ASN A 477 -4.64 -2.93 -19.33
N GLU A 478 -4.05 -4.11 -19.17
CA GLU A 478 -2.60 -4.31 -19.13
C GLU A 478 -2.21 -5.28 -20.25
N GLY A 479 -1.29 -4.88 -21.12
CA GLY A 479 -0.82 -5.67 -22.24
C GLY A 479 0.32 -4.99 -23.00
N ASN A 480 1.09 -5.77 -23.75
CA ASN A 480 2.00 -5.23 -24.76
C ASN A 480 1.19 -4.83 -25.99
N PHE A 481 0.56 -3.66 -25.93
CA PHE A 481 -0.16 -3.12 -27.07
C PHE A 481 0.84 -2.57 -28.10
N PRO A 482 0.64 -2.84 -29.40
CA PRO A 482 1.49 -2.28 -30.44
C PRO A 482 1.40 -0.74 -30.50
N ASN A 483 0.25 -0.17 -30.11
CA ASN A 483 0.01 1.27 -30.02
C ASN A 483 -0.58 1.67 -28.65
N ASP A 484 -0.21 2.84 -28.15
CA ASP A 484 -0.69 3.39 -26.87
C ASP A 484 -2.16 3.86 -26.91
N GLU A 485 -2.77 3.96 -28.10
CA GLU A 485 -4.15 4.39 -28.30
C GLU A 485 -5.19 3.41 -27.74
N GLU A 486 -4.82 2.14 -27.54
CA GLU A 486 -5.72 1.12 -26.99
C GLU A 486 -5.79 1.14 -25.45
N LYS A 487 -5.04 2.03 -24.78
CA LYS A 487 -5.02 2.12 -23.33
C LYS A 487 -6.28 2.82 -22.81
N ALA A 488 -6.99 2.13 -21.93
CA ALA A 488 -8.14 2.67 -21.21
C ALA A 488 -7.79 2.90 -19.74
N TYR A 489 -8.44 3.89 -19.12
CA TYR A 489 -8.17 4.31 -17.75
C TYR A 489 -9.46 4.43 -16.95
N LEU A 490 -9.42 3.98 -15.69
CA LEU A 490 -10.41 4.32 -14.69
C LEU A 490 -9.93 5.58 -13.97
N PHE A 491 -10.57 6.71 -14.24
CA PHE A 491 -10.28 7.99 -13.61
C PHE A 491 -11.14 8.17 -12.37
N LEU A 492 -10.52 8.55 -11.25
CA LEU A 492 -11.17 8.63 -9.95
C LEU A 492 -10.98 10.02 -9.35
N THR A 493 -12.03 10.58 -8.78
CA THR A 493 -11.97 11.86 -8.04
C THR A 493 -12.67 11.73 -6.69
N GLN A 494 -12.17 12.44 -5.69
CA GLN A 494 -12.82 12.67 -4.40
C GLN A 494 -12.66 14.14 -4.02
N SER A 495 -13.79 14.81 -3.87
CA SER A 495 -13.86 16.20 -3.44
C SER A 495 -14.08 16.30 -1.93
N TYR A 496 -13.50 17.34 -1.33
CA TYR A 496 -13.68 17.72 0.06
C TYR A 496 -13.98 19.21 0.14
N ILE A 497 -14.79 19.60 1.13
CA ILE A 497 -15.07 20.99 1.46
C ILE A 497 -14.65 21.23 2.91
N ALA A 498 -13.82 22.22 3.12
CA ALA A 498 -13.46 22.76 4.41
C ALA A 498 -14.21 24.08 4.62
N THR A 499 -15.16 24.10 5.55
CA THR A 499 -15.94 25.30 5.91
C THR A 499 -15.43 25.86 7.24
N SER A 500 -15.18 27.16 7.28
CA SER A 500 -14.81 27.87 8.51
C SER A 500 -15.91 27.77 9.56
N VAL A 501 -15.53 27.40 10.80
CA VAL A 501 -16.45 27.25 11.93
C VAL A 501 -15.82 27.78 13.22
N ASN A 502 -16.65 28.34 14.10
CA ASN A 502 -16.23 28.79 15.43
C ASN A 502 -16.54 27.77 16.54
N GLU A 503 -17.46 26.84 16.27
CA GLU A 503 -17.90 25.78 17.17
C GLU A 503 -17.58 24.42 16.54
N PRO A 504 -17.05 23.45 17.29
CA PRO A 504 -16.71 23.44 18.73
C PRO A 504 -15.48 24.28 19.12
N PHE A 505 -14.72 24.75 18.13
CA PHE A 505 -13.59 25.67 18.28
C PHE A 505 -13.30 26.31 16.92
N ILE A 506 -12.54 27.41 16.92
CA ILE A 506 -12.07 28.12 15.72
C ILE A 506 -11.26 27.14 14.86
N GLY A 507 -11.80 26.79 13.70
CA GLY A 507 -11.25 25.74 12.85
C GLY A 507 -11.99 25.57 11.52
N TYR A 508 -11.68 24.49 10.83
CA TYR A 508 -12.38 24.09 9.62
C TYR A 508 -13.15 22.80 9.87
N GLU A 509 -14.44 22.80 9.55
CA GLU A 509 -15.21 21.59 9.33
C GLU A 509 -14.86 21.02 7.95
N LEU A 510 -14.10 19.94 7.94
CA LEU A 510 -13.77 19.18 6.74
C LEU A 510 -14.81 18.07 6.53
N LYS A 511 -15.49 18.12 5.40
CA LYS A 511 -16.51 17.15 4.96
C LYS A 511 -16.10 16.52 3.63
N ARG A 512 -16.31 15.21 3.48
CA ARG A 512 -16.26 14.52 2.18
C ARG A 512 -17.49 14.92 1.38
N GLU A 513 -17.30 15.37 0.15
CA GLU A 513 -18.37 15.88 -0.69
C GLU A 513 -18.85 14.83 -1.69
N ARG A 514 -18.10 14.63 -2.78
CA ARG A 514 -18.44 13.69 -3.86
C ARG A 514 -17.27 12.82 -4.21
N MET A 515 -17.55 11.54 -4.43
CA MET A 515 -16.64 10.61 -5.10
C MET A 515 -17.18 10.35 -6.50
N GLN A 516 -16.38 10.58 -7.54
CA GLN A 516 -16.77 10.26 -8.90
C GLN A 516 -15.75 9.35 -9.57
N SER A 517 -16.21 8.66 -10.61
CA SER A 517 -15.34 7.93 -11.51
C SER A 517 -15.80 8.06 -12.94
N ASP A 518 -14.86 7.93 -13.87
CA ASP A 518 -15.12 7.86 -15.30
C ASP A 518 -14.22 6.79 -15.93
N VAL A 519 -14.72 6.17 -17.00
CA VAL A 519 -13.94 5.24 -17.81
C VAL A 519 -13.52 6.01 -19.05
N LEU A 520 -12.21 6.18 -19.23
CA LEU A 520 -11.61 6.90 -20.33
C LEU A 520 -11.04 5.89 -21.32
N ASP A 521 -11.48 5.97 -22.58
CA ASP A 521 -11.13 5.00 -23.62
C ASP A 521 -9.86 5.37 -24.38
N SER A 522 -9.24 6.53 -24.08
CA SER A 522 -7.98 6.93 -24.70
C SER A 522 -7.09 7.80 -23.79
N PRO A 523 -5.76 7.81 -24.02
CA PRO A 523 -4.84 8.73 -23.33
C PRO A 523 -5.14 10.21 -23.57
N GLU A 524 -5.75 10.57 -24.71
CA GLU A 524 -6.12 11.96 -25.02
C GLU A 524 -7.23 12.47 -24.09
N GLN A 525 -8.24 11.63 -23.81
CA GLN A 525 -9.29 11.96 -22.85
C GLN A 525 -8.71 12.18 -21.45
N LEU A 526 -7.70 11.38 -21.08
CA LEU A 526 -7.00 11.53 -19.81
C LEU A 526 -6.22 12.85 -19.70
N LYS A 527 -5.74 13.43 -20.81
CA LYS A 527 -5.12 14.77 -20.79
C LYS A 527 -6.11 15.89 -20.49
N THR A 528 -7.34 15.80 -21.00
CA THR A 528 -8.37 16.85 -20.79
C THR A 528 -8.92 16.88 -19.37
N GLN A 529 -8.88 15.74 -18.67
CA GLN A 529 -9.33 15.57 -17.27
C GLN A 529 -10.69 16.23 -17.00
N ARG A 530 -11.66 15.97 -17.88
CA ARG A 530 -13.02 16.55 -17.82
C ARG A 530 -13.64 16.52 -16.41
N LEU A 531 -13.53 15.37 -15.72
CA LEU A 531 -14.06 15.21 -14.36
C LEU A 531 -13.47 16.20 -13.35
N VAL A 532 -12.18 16.52 -13.44
CA VAL A 532 -11.55 17.50 -12.53
C VAL A 532 -12.16 18.88 -12.76
N GLN A 533 -12.38 19.28 -14.02
CA GLN A 533 -13.03 20.55 -14.33
C GLN A 533 -14.49 20.60 -13.87
N GLU A 534 -15.22 19.49 -13.97
CA GLU A 534 -16.59 19.36 -13.45
C GLU A 534 -16.65 19.54 -11.93
N GLU A 535 -15.71 18.93 -11.22
CA GLU A 535 -15.59 19.08 -9.77
C GLU A 535 -15.13 20.50 -9.37
N ILE A 536 -14.26 21.16 -10.13
CA ILE A 536 -13.93 22.59 -9.91
C ILE A 536 -15.19 23.45 -10.05
N ARG A 537 -16.02 23.22 -11.09
CA ARG A 537 -17.31 23.92 -11.25
C ARG A 537 -18.21 23.66 -10.06
N HIS A 538 -18.32 22.41 -9.62
CA HIS A 538 -19.13 22.05 -8.47
C HIS A 538 -18.67 22.77 -7.20
N LEU A 539 -17.40 22.71 -6.84
CA LEU A 539 -16.86 23.39 -5.66
C LEU A 539 -17.01 24.92 -5.73
N LYS A 540 -16.86 25.51 -6.92
CA LYS A 540 -17.15 26.94 -7.15
C LYS A 540 -18.61 27.27 -6.84
N THR A 541 -19.57 26.43 -7.27
CA THR A 541 -21.00 26.64 -6.95
C THR A 541 -21.31 26.49 -5.47
N GLN A 542 -20.51 25.70 -4.74
CA GLN A 542 -20.59 25.59 -3.27
C GLN A 542 -19.95 26.79 -2.52
N GLY A 543 -19.36 27.74 -3.26
CA GLY A 543 -18.78 28.96 -2.72
C GLY A 543 -17.29 28.86 -2.38
N CYS A 544 -16.59 27.83 -2.85
CA CYS A 544 -15.14 27.72 -2.68
C CYS A 544 -14.41 28.72 -3.59
N GLN A 545 -13.56 29.57 -3.01
CA GLN A 545 -12.70 30.51 -3.74
C GLN A 545 -11.26 29.99 -3.90
N HIS A 546 -10.88 29.06 -3.02
CA HIS A 546 -9.58 28.43 -2.93
C HIS A 546 -9.76 26.93 -3.18
N ILE A 547 -9.06 26.36 -4.15
CA ILE A 547 -9.18 24.95 -4.52
C ILE A 547 -7.80 24.32 -4.62
N ILE A 548 -7.55 23.32 -3.78
CA ILE A 548 -6.36 22.46 -3.87
C ILE A 548 -6.65 21.35 -4.88
N LEU A 549 -5.82 21.24 -5.92
CA LEU A 549 -5.85 20.12 -6.87
C LEU A 549 -4.74 19.16 -6.51
N LEU A 550 -5.09 18.03 -5.90
CA LEU A 550 -4.15 17.03 -5.42
C LEU A 550 -4.16 15.82 -6.35
N ALA A 551 -3.15 15.71 -7.23
CA ALA A 551 -3.00 14.56 -8.11
C ALA A 551 -2.28 13.41 -7.41
N HIS A 552 -2.76 12.20 -7.65
CA HIS A 552 -2.24 10.94 -7.13
C HIS A 552 -1.88 10.01 -8.29
N ALA A 553 -0.62 10.07 -8.69
CA ALA A 553 -0.01 9.21 -9.67
C ALA A 553 0.27 7.81 -9.05
N TYR A 554 -0.78 7.14 -8.55
CA TYR A 554 -0.65 5.93 -7.73
C TYR A 554 -0.21 4.72 -8.57
N GLY A 555 1.01 4.25 -8.30
CA GLY A 555 1.70 3.23 -9.12
C GLY A 555 2.91 3.79 -9.87
N ASP A 556 3.04 5.12 -9.96
CA ASP A 556 4.11 5.80 -10.69
C ASP A 556 5.36 5.98 -9.83
N ARG A 557 5.73 4.93 -9.10
CA ARG A 557 7.18 4.69 -8.95
C ARG A 557 7.69 4.21 -10.29
N ARG A 558 7.93 5.21 -11.12
CA ARG A 558 8.90 5.33 -12.19
C ARG A 558 8.68 6.73 -12.75
N ILE A 559 9.41 7.72 -12.22
CA ILE A 559 10.23 8.40 -13.20
C ILE A 559 11.14 7.27 -13.70
N ASN A 560 10.99 6.91 -14.97
CA ASN A 560 11.70 5.89 -15.73
C ASN A 560 11.84 4.44 -15.15
N ARG A 561 11.19 3.47 -15.80
CA ARG A 561 11.85 2.21 -16.19
C ARG A 561 11.13 1.83 -17.47
N ALA A 562 11.72 2.24 -18.58
CA ALA A 562 11.47 1.72 -19.92
C ALA A 562 10.01 1.75 -20.44
N ALA A 563 9.19 2.68 -19.94
CA ALA A 563 7.80 2.78 -20.32
C ALA A 563 7.22 4.14 -19.83
N ASP A 564 6.84 5.02 -20.75
CA ASP A 564 5.93 6.17 -20.54
C ASP A 564 4.51 5.70 -20.20
N TYR A 565 4.35 4.88 -19.15
CA TYR A 565 3.08 4.22 -18.84
C TYR A 565 2.50 4.80 -17.56
N ASN A 566 2.23 6.12 -17.61
CA ASN A 566 0.96 6.77 -17.30
C ASN A 566 1.13 8.29 -17.48
N SER A 567 0.14 8.92 -18.11
CA SER A 567 0.17 10.34 -18.49
C SER A 567 0.32 11.26 -17.27
N SER A 568 1.07 12.35 -17.39
CA SER A 568 1.09 13.42 -16.40
C SER A 568 -0.35 13.82 -16.06
N LEU A 569 -0.79 13.55 -14.83
CA LEU A 569 -2.08 14.02 -14.29
C LEU A 569 -2.10 15.55 -14.06
N ILE A 570 -1.00 16.22 -14.38
CA ILE A 570 -0.87 17.67 -14.37
C ILE A 570 -0.09 18.08 -15.62
N PRO A 571 -0.64 17.90 -16.85
CA PRO A 571 0.01 18.41 -18.05
C PRO A 571 -0.15 19.94 -18.11
N THR A 572 0.83 20.61 -18.71
CA THR A 572 0.84 22.07 -18.85
C THR A 572 -0.44 22.57 -19.53
N GLU A 573 -0.90 21.90 -20.58
CA GLU A 573 -2.09 22.29 -21.35
C GLU A 573 -3.37 22.26 -20.50
N PHE A 574 -3.52 21.24 -19.65
CA PHE A 574 -4.66 21.14 -18.74
C PHE A 574 -4.66 22.26 -17.70
N LEU A 575 -3.49 22.55 -17.11
CA LEU A 575 -3.38 23.66 -16.15
C LEU A 575 -3.73 24.99 -16.81
N GLU A 576 -3.25 25.23 -18.03
CA GLU A 576 -3.60 26.43 -18.80
C GLU A 576 -5.10 26.54 -19.05
N GLU A 577 -5.75 25.45 -19.48
CA GLU A 577 -7.20 25.41 -19.70
C GLU A 577 -7.97 25.70 -18.41
N VAL A 578 -7.55 25.11 -17.28
CA VAL A 578 -8.14 25.34 -15.97
C VAL A 578 -8.00 26.81 -15.54
N PHE A 579 -6.81 27.40 -15.67
CA PHE A 579 -6.60 28.81 -15.32
C PHE A 579 -7.38 29.77 -16.23
N GLN A 580 -7.54 29.44 -17.51
CA GLN A 580 -8.35 30.21 -18.45
C GLN A 580 -9.85 30.10 -18.17
N THR A 581 -10.32 28.91 -17.81
CA THR A 581 -11.74 28.63 -17.53
C THR A 581 -12.18 29.20 -16.18
N PHE A 582 -11.27 29.24 -15.20
CA PHE A 582 -11.54 29.65 -13.82
C PHE A 582 -10.63 30.80 -13.32
N PRO A 583 -10.58 31.95 -14.00
CA PRO A 583 -9.61 33.01 -13.70
C PRO A 583 -9.81 33.68 -12.32
N ASN A 584 -11.02 33.56 -11.76
CA ASN A 584 -11.39 34.14 -10.47
C ASN A 584 -11.15 33.20 -9.27
N LEU A 585 -10.68 31.97 -9.51
CA LEU A 585 -10.38 31.00 -8.45
C LEU A 585 -8.88 30.99 -8.16
N ASN A 586 -8.53 30.79 -6.89
CA ASN A 586 -7.17 30.47 -6.49
C ASN A 586 -7.00 28.96 -6.53
N ILE A 587 -6.27 28.47 -7.52
CA ILE A 587 -6.05 27.04 -7.77
C ILE A 587 -4.62 26.68 -7.40
N TYR A 588 -4.48 25.64 -6.56
CA TYR A 588 -3.19 25.16 -6.04
C TYR A 588 -2.91 23.77 -6.61
N PRO A 589 -2.18 23.65 -7.73
CA PRO A 589 -1.82 22.35 -8.29
C PRO A 589 -0.75 21.69 -7.43
N MET A 590 -1.04 20.51 -6.90
CA MET A 590 -0.21 19.81 -5.94
C MET A 590 -0.11 18.32 -6.28
N VAL A 591 1.03 17.74 -5.94
CA VAL A 591 1.22 16.28 -5.89
C VAL A 591 1.64 15.89 -4.48
N ARG A 592 1.46 14.63 -4.13
CA ARG A 592 1.98 14.11 -2.86
C ARG A 592 2.63 12.75 -3.04
N ASP A 593 3.49 12.41 -2.09
CA ASP A 593 4.01 11.05 -1.96
C ASP A 593 4.20 10.67 -0.48
N VAL A 594 4.18 9.36 -0.22
CA VAL A 594 4.28 8.77 1.12
C VAL A 594 5.54 7.93 1.22
N PHE A 595 6.39 8.33 2.17
CA PHE A 595 7.67 7.70 2.41
C PHE A 595 7.66 6.97 3.75
N PRO A 596 8.14 5.72 3.79
CA PRO A 596 8.44 5.05 5.06
C PRO A 596 9.61 5.75 5.75
N ALA A 597 9.59 5.81 7.06
CA ALA A 597 10.69 6.32 7.86
C ALA A 597 11.01 5.37 9.03
N THR A 598 12.29 5.27 9.35
CA THR A 598 12.73 4.59 10.57
C THR A 598 12.77 5.62 11.67
N ARG A 599 11.99 5.44 12.74
CA ARG A 599 12.02 6.34 13.89
C ARG A 599 13.20 5.93 14.79
N LEU A 600 13.97 6.89 15.30
CA LEU A 600 15.19 6.62 16.11
C LEU A 600 14.99 6.87 17.62
N ARG A 601 13.79 7.28 18.03
CA ARG A 601 13.40 7.49 19.43
C ARG A 601 11.99 6.97 19.72
N ASP A 602 11.66 6.83 20.99
CA ASP A 602 10.29 6.51 21.39
C ASP A 602 9.37 7.73 21.32
N ARG A 603 8.08 7.44 21.15
CA ARG A 603 7.01 8.45 21.10
C ARG A 603 6.68 8.90 22.51
N LEU A 604 6.59 10.21 22.74
CA LEU A 604 6.07 10.73 24.01
C LEU A 604 4.55 10.48 24.13
N PRO A 605 4.00 10.40 25.35
CA PRO A 605 2.58 10.06 25.56
C PRO A 605 1.59 10.95 24.79
N ASN A 606 1.90 12.24 24.63
CA ASN A 606 1.02 13.25 24.02
C ASN A 606 1.38 13.59 22.56
N GLU A 607 2.38 12.93 21.98
CA GLU A 607 2.76 13.14 20.58
C GLU A 607 1.82 12.36 19.65
N ALA A 608 1.23 13.03 18.65
CA ALA A 608 0.39 12.38 17.63
C ALA A 608 1.12 12.24 16.29
N ALA A 609 1.76 13.33 15.88
CA ALA A 609 2.37 13.51 14.58
C ALA A 609 3.57 14.45 14.69
N PHE A 610 4.37 14.49 13.62
CA PHE A 610 5.38 15.49 13.37
C PHE A 610 5.01 16.22 12.07
N GLU A 611 5.24 17.53 12.00
CA GLU A 611 4.88 18.33 10.83
C GLU A 611 6.05 19.24 10.45
N ILE A 612 6.27 19.41 9.15
CA ILE A 612 7.10 20.48 8.60
C ILE A 612 6.14 21.46 7.95
N LEU A 613 6.04 22.65 8.54
CA LEU A 613 5.04 23.66 8.15
C LEU A 613 5.58 24.62 7.09
N GLN A 614 6.89 24.84 7.05
CA GLN A 614 7.52 25.83 6.18
C GLN A 614 8.30 25.18 5.05
N ALA A 615 8.24 25.77 3.86
CA ALA A 615 9.03 25.33 2.71
C ALA A 615 10.54 25.45 2.98
N GLU A 616 10.98 26.48 3.71
CA GLU A 616 12.39 26.68 4.08
C GLU A 616 12.97 25.52 4.91
N ASP A 617 12.16 24.87 5.74
CA ASP A 617 12.60 23.74 6.55
C ASP A 617 12.82 22.46 5.72
N HIS A 618 12.44 22.47 4.43
CA HIS A 618 12.75 21.42 3.46
C HIS A 618 14.03 21.72 2.65
N THR A 619 14.68 22.88 2.82
CA THR A 619 15.77 23.35 1.93
C THR A 619 16.96 22.40 1.87
N SER A 620 17.34 21.77 2.99
CA SER A 620 18.45 20.81 3.02
C SER A 620 18.14 19.55 2.21
N PHE A 621 16.92 19.02 2.36
CA PHE A 621 16.38 17.92 1.57
C PHE A 621 16.23 18.31 0.10
N TRP A 622 15.79 19.53 -0.18
CA TRP A 622 15.59 19.98 -1.55
C TRP A 622 16.92 20.18 -2.28
N ASN A 623 17.91 20.82 -1.66
CA ASN A 623 19.21 21.08 -2.29
C ASN A 623 20.01 19.81 -2.62
N SER A 624 19.83 18.74 -1.84
CA SER A 624 20.48 17.46 -2.10
C SER A 624 19.78 16.64 -3.18
N VAL A 625 18.50 16.90 -3.41
CA VAL A 625 17.63 16.19 -4.37
C VAL A 625 17.54 16.92 -5.72
N ALA A 626 17.54 18.25 -5.72
CA ALA A 626 17.26 19.10 -6.87
C ALA A 626 18.49 19.37 -7.76
N THR A 627 19.27 18.34 -8.07
CA THR A 627 20.46 18.45 -8.92
C THR A 627 20.15 18.56 -10.42
N SER A 628 18.87 18.44 -10.82
CA SER A 628 18.45 18.38 -12.23
C SER A 628 17.30 19.36 -12.55
N GLU A 629 17.30 19.92 -13.76
CA GLU A 629 16.36 20.99 -14.20
C GLU A 629 14.88 20.59 -14.13
N ASP A 630 14.54 19.33 -14.44
CA ASP A 630 13.15 18.81 -14.39
C ASP A 630 12.54 18.84 -12.98
N PHE A 631 13.40 18.94 -11.95
CA PHE A 631 12.95 18.93 -10.56
C PHE A 631 12.61 20.33 -10.04
N ARG A 632 12.99 21.40 -10.74
CA ARG A 632 12.61 22.78 -10.34
C ARG A 632 11.10 23.01 -10.32
N ASP A 633 10.33 22.12 -10.94
CA ASP A 633 8.89 22.24 -11.08
C ASP A 633 8.10 21.61 -9.91
N PHE A 634 8.72 21.01 -8.89
CA PHE A 634 8.01 20.51 -7.69
C PHE A 634 8.61 21.10 -6.42
N ILE A 635 7.84 21.85 -5.63
CA ILE A 635 8.37 22.52 -4.43
C ILE A 635 7.73 21.89 -3.19
N PRO A 636 8.49 21.28 -2.26
CA PRO A 636 7.91 20.76 -1.02
C PRO A 636 7.38 21.91 -0.16
N VAL A 637 6.08 21.88 0.17
CA VAL A 637 5.42 22.96 0.93
C VAL A 637 4.87 22.50 2.27
N TYR A 638 4.62 21.20 2.44
CA TYR A 638 4.09 20.67 3.69
C TYR A 638 4.47 19.19 3.84
N THR A 639 4.91 18.80 5.04
CA THR A 639 5.16 17.39 5.37
C THR A 639 4.38 17.02 6.63
N PHE A 640 3.65 15.91 6.58
CA PHE A 640 2.96 15.31 7.72
C PHE A 640 3.49 13.91 8.00
N ALA A 641 3.99 13.68 9.21
CA ALA A 641 4.55 12.41 9.62
C ALA A 641 3.76 11.79 10.77
N THR A 642 3.38 10.53 10.61
CA THR A 642 2.71 9.79 11.69
C THR A 642 3.72 9.26 12.68
N LEU A 643 3.50 9.52 13.97
CA LEU A 643 4.34 9.00 15.06
C LEU A 643 3.77 7.71 15.65
N TYR A 644 2.70 7.19 15.07
CA TYR A 644 1.97 6.05 15.57
C TYR A 644 2.08 4.87 14.61
N ALA A 645 2.78 3.82 15.06
CA ALA A 645 2.61 2.47 14.53
C ALA A 645 1.41 1.81 15.24
N ILE A 646 0.80 0.82 14.59
CA ILE A 646 -0.36 0.06 15.10
C ILE A 646 -0.13 -0.46 16.54
N GLN A 647 1.12 -0.70 16.95
CA GLN A 647 1.59 -0.82 18.34
C GLN A 647 2.94 -0.09 18.53
N ALA A 648 2.92 1.07 19.20
CA ALA A 648 4.12 1.91 19.38
C ALA A 648 5.18 1.32 20.32
N ASP A 649 4.77 0.42 21.22
CA ASP A 649 5.66 -0.27 22.18
C ASP A 649 6.42 -1.44 21.52
N GLU A 650 5.96 -1.86 20.35
CA GLU A 650 6.35 -3.12 19.69
C GLU A 650 6.98 -2.87 18.30
N ARG A 651 6.68 -1.71 17.65
CA ARG A 651 7.22 -1.36 16.32
C ARG A 651 7.57 0.12 16.22
N ILE A 652 8.86 0.43 16.12
CA ILE A 652 9.36 1.78 15.85
C ILE A 652 9.37 2.01 14.32
N GLN A 653 8.20 2.15 13.70
CA GLN A 653 8.08 2.54 12.29
C GLN A 653 7.13 3.71 12.13
N SER A 654 7.58 4.70 11.37
CA SER A 654 6.85 5.90 11.02
C SER A 654 6.82 6.03 9.51
N GLY A 655 6.12 7.03 9.02
CA GLY A 655 6.33 7.52 7.68
C GLY A 655 5.87 8.96 7.59
N PHE A 656 6.25 9.61 6.51
CA PHE A 656 5.91 10.98 6.22
C PHE A 656 5.27 11.08 4.85
N CYS A 657 4.26 11.93 4.75
CA CYS A 657 3.59 12.32 3.53
C CYS A 657 4.06 13.72 3.18
N ILE A 658 4.72 13.89 2.04
CA ILE A 658 5.15 15.21 1.55
C ILE A 658 4.16 15.67 0.48
N TYR A 659 3.77 16.93 0.58
CA TYR A 659 2.97 17.63 -0.40
C TYR A 659 3.85 18.64 -1.15
N PHE A 660 3.84 18.53 -2.47
CA PHE A 660 4.63 19.35 -3.37
C PHE A 660 3.70 20.26 -4.18
N LEU A 661 4.01 21.56 -4.23
CA LEU A 661 3.42 22.51 -5.15
C LEU A 661 4.02 22.31 -6.55
N VAL A 662 3.18 22.20 -7.57
CA VAL A 662 3.64 22.18 -8.96
C VAL A 662 3.94 23.60 -9.41
N SER A 663 5.19 23.81 -9.77
CA SER A 663 5.79 25.05 -10.21
C SER A 663 6.22 24.92 -11.67
N ASP A 664 5.30 24.53 -12.55
CA ASP A 664 5.59 24.39 -13.98
C ASP A 664 5.93 25.76 -14.59
N THR A 665 7.22 25.95 -14.90
CA THR A 665 7.74 27.18 -15.51
C THR A 665 7.20 27.44 -16.92
N LYS A 666 6.57 26.44 -17.56
CA LYS A 666 6.01 26.54 -18.92
C LYS A 666 4.58 27.08 -18.95
N VAL A 667 3.86 27.07 -17.83
CA VAL A 667 2.49 27.60 -17.75
C VAL A 667 2.50 29.13 -17.90
N ARG A 668 1.74 29.64 -18.87
CA ARG A 668 1.69 31.10 -19.17
C ARG A 668 1.06 31.97 -18.08
N SER A 669 0.23 31.40 -17.21
CA SER A 669 -0.50 32.13 -16.16
C SER A 669 0.36 32.45 -14.94
N LEU A 670 1.37 33.32 -15.13
CA LEU A 670 2.35 33.70 -14.09
C LEU A 670 1.68 34.21 -12.81
N ASN A 671 0.59 34.97 -12.92
CA ASN A 671 -0.13 35.51 -11.77
C ASN A 671 -0.71 34.40 -10.88
N SER A 672 -1.26 33.34 -11.47
CA SER A 672 -1.88 32.24 -10.71
C SER A 672 -0.81 31.43 -9.97
N ILE A 673 0.31 31.15 -10.64
CA ILE A 673 1.46 30.44 -10.06
C ILE A 673 2.07 31.27 -8.92
N GLN A 674 2.25 32.58 -9.13
CA GLN A 674 2.86 33.44 -8.12
C GLN A 674 1.96 33.59 -6.89
N ARG A 675 0.63 33.68 -7.05
CA ARG A 675 -0.31 33.63 -5.91
C ARG A 675 -0.23 32.30 -5.18
N ALA A 676 -0.15 31.18 -5.89
CA ALA A 676 -0.01 29.87 -5.27
C ALA A 676 1.27 29.79 -4.43
N ARG A 677 2.39 30.32 -4.94
CA ARG A 677 3.65 30.43 -4.20
C ARG A 677 3.52 31.33 -2.96
N GLN A 678 2.96 32.53 -3.10
CA GLN A 678 2.74 33.44 -1.96
C GLN A 678 1.86 32.81 -0.86
N HIS A 679 0.87 32.02 -1.23
CA HIS A 679 -0.02 31.38 -0.26
C HIS A 679 0.55 30.11 0.38
N LEU A 680 1.35 29.30 -0.34
CA LEU A 680 1.81 28.00 0.16
C LEU A 680 3.27 28.01 0.64
N ILE A 681 4.16 28.71 -0.07
CA ILE A 681 5.57 28.83 0.33
C ILE A 681 5.70 29.88 1.45
N ASP A 682 4.85 30.92 1.40
CA ASP A 682 4.80 32.00 2.39
C ASP A 682 6.19 32.61 2.70
N PRO A 683 6.93 33.09 1.68
CA PRO A 683 8.33 33.49 1.84
C PRO A 683 8.52 34.66 2.81
N ASP A 684 7.52 35.54 2.92
CA ASP A 684 7.53 36.72 3.78
C ASP A 684 6.93 36.42 5.18
N LEU A 685 6.45 35.19 5.41
CA LEU A 685 5.82 34.72 6.65
C LEU A 685 4.62 35.55 7.10
N ASP A 686 3.89 36.14 6.16
CA ASP A 686 2.79 37.08 6.39
C ASP A 686 1.47 36.63 5.76
N SER A 687 1.45 35.50 5.05
CA SER A 687 0.28 35.05 4.32
C SER A 687 -0.83 34.57 5.26
N PRO A 688 -2.00 35.24 5.29
CA PRO A 688 -3.10 34.81 6.14
C PRO A 688 -3.78 33.52 5.63
N ILE A 689 -3.45 33.07 4.42
CA ILE A 689 -4.05 31.91 3.75
C ILE A 689 -3.23 30.64 4.02
N HIS A 690 -1.91 30.75 4.20
CA HIS A 690 -1.00 29.63 4.48
C HIS A 690 -1.50 28.69 5.60
N PRO A 691 -1.77 29.17 6.83
CA PRO A 691 -2.25 28.30 7.91
C PRO A 691 -3.62 27.68 7.62
N CYS A 692 -4.44 28.30 6.78
CA CYS A 692 -5.73 27.78 6.36
C CYS A 692 -5.56 26.57 5.43
N LEU A 693 -4.69 26.68 4.42
CA LEU A 693 -4.39 25.58 3.49
C LEU A 693 -3.76 24.39 4.23
N LEU A 694 -2.80 24.64 5.13
CA LEU A 694 -2.18 23.59 5.93
C LEU A 694 -3.17 22.90 6.87
N SER A 695 -4.16 23.62 7.41
CA SER A 695 -5.20 23.02 8.25
C SER A 695 -6.07 22.03 7.47
N VAL A 696 -6.35 22.31 6.19
CA VAL A 696 -7.06 21.39 5.30
C VAL A 696 -6.23 20.15 5.00
N LEU A 697 -4.96 20.32 4.60
CA LEU A 697 -4.04 19.21 4.33
C LEU A 697 -3.83 18.32 5.58
N ARG A 698 -3.68 18.95 6.75
CA ARG A 698 -3.64 18.25 8.05
C ARG A 698 -4.92 17.46 8.29
N GLY A 699 -6.08 18.09 8.05
CA GLY A 699 -7.40 17.49 8.23
C GLY A 699 -7.59 16.19 7.44
N LEU A 700 -7.00 16.07 6.25
CA LEU A 700 -7.05 14.85 5.43
C LEU A 700 -6.49 13.62 6.18
N HIS A 701 -5.40 13.80 6.94
CA HIS A 701 -4.80 12.71 7.72
C HIS A 701 -5.69 12.23 8.88
N PHE A 702 -6.67 13.02 9.29
CA PHE A 702 -7.57 12.68 10.40
C PHE A 702 -8.99 12.33 9.94
N ILE A 703 -9.48 12.82 8.81
CA ILE A 703 -10.83 12.53 8.32
C ILE A 703 -10.98 11.05 7.90
N GLU A 704 -9.90 10.42 7.46
CA GLU A 704 -9.84 9.00 7.10
C GLU A 704 -9.46 8.10 8.28
N ALA A 705 -9.21 8.67 9.46
CA ALA A 705 -8.85 7.90 10.64
C ALA A 705 -10.01 7.01 11.10
N GLU A 706 -9.84 5.70 10.89
CA GLU A 706 -10.76 4.65 11.38
C GLU A 706 -10.66 4.46 12.89
N ARG A 707 -9.50 4.78 13.48
CA ARG A 707 -9.35 4.75 14.94
C ARG A 707 -9.98 6.01 15.52
N GLY A 708 -11.10 5.84 16.21
CA GLY A 708 -11.65 6.88 17.07
C GLY A 708 -10.65 7.31 18.16
N ALA A 709 -10.99 8.36 18.92
CA ALA A 709 -10.12 8.87 19.97
C ALA A 709 -9.71 7.75 20.94
N ASN A 710 -8.41 7.70 21.26
CA ASN A 710 -7.89 6.73 22.23
C ASN A 710 -8.42 7.05 23.64
N LYS A 711 -8.10 6.21 24.63
CA LYS A 711 -8.55 6.42 26.02
C LYS A 711 -8.12 7.77 26.62
N LYS A 712 -7.11 8.43 26.04
CA LYS A 712 -6.59 9.74 26.45
C LYS A 712 -7.23 10.90 25.66
N GLY A 713 -8.23 10.64 24.83
CA GLY A 713 -8.91 11.65 24.01
C GLY A 713 -8.13 12.09 22.76
N GLN A 714 -7.03 11.40 22.41
CA GLN A 714 -6.20 11.73 21.26
C GLN A 714 -6.71 11.01 20.00
N LEU A 715 -6.97 11.76 18.93
CA LEU A 715 -7.20 11.21 17.60
C LEU A 715 -5.87 10.79 16.97
N ILE A 716 -5.86 9.63 16.33
CA ILE A 716 -4.66 9.07 15.73
C ILE A 716 -4.75 9.26 14.22
N PRO A 717 -3.80 9.98 13.60
CA PRO A 717 -3.83 10.22 12.17
C PRO A 717 -3.45 8.97 11.36
N VAL A 718 -3.87 8.94 10.11
CA VAL A 718 -3.47 7.96 9.09
C VAL A 718 -2.43 8.60 8.18
N LEU A 719 -1.38 7.86 7.87
CA LEU A 719 -0.29 8.37 7.03
C LEU A 719 -0.74 8.57 5.58
N ASP A 720 -1.44 7.59 5.03
CA ASP A 720 -2.00 7.65 3.68
C ASP A 720 -3.53 7.61 3.74
N PRO A 721 -4.20 8.78 3.71
CA PRO A 721 -5.66 8.83 3.78
C PRO A 721 -6.35 8.34 2.50
N PHE A 722 -5.63 8.06 1.41
CA PHE A 722 -6.23 7.79 0.10
C PHE A 722 -6.15 6.32 -0.31
N SER A 723 -6.41 5.41 0.63
CA SER A 723 -6.38 3.96 0.36
C SER A 723 -7.32 3.53 -0.77
N TRP A 724 -8.36 4.31 -1.07
CA TRP A 724 -9.30 4.08 -2.17
C TRP A 724 -8.71 4.30 -3.57
N ILE A 725 -7.61 5.06 -3.67
CA ILE A 725 -6.79 5.19 -4.89
C ILE A 725 -5.88 3.98 -5.04
N SER A 726 -5.51 3.44 -3.88
CA SER A 726 -4.37 2.58 -3.64
C SER A 726 -4.75 1.24 -2.99
N PRO A 727 -5.68 0.48 -3.58
CA PRO A 727 -6.15 -0.74 -2.96
C PRO A 727 -4.99 -1.75 -2.81
N ASN A 728 -4.88 -2.40 -1.65
CA ASN A 728 -3.84 -3.39 -1.41
C ASN A 728 -4.20 -4.76 -2.00
N THR A 729 -5.47 -4.96 -2.34
CA THR A 729 -5.99 -6.20 -2.92
C THR A 729 -6.92 -5.93 -4.11
N VAL A 730 -7.06 -6.92 -4.98
CA VAL A 730 -7.92 -6.86 -6.17
C VAL A 730 -9.37 -6.58 -5.76
N GLU A 731 -9.85 -7.19 -4.69
CA GLU A 731 -11.21 -6.99 -4.20
C GLU A 731 -11.42 -5.58 -3.60
N GLU A 732 -10.41 -5.03 -2.91
CA GLU A 732 -10.42 -3.61 -2.47
C GLU A 732 -10.50 -2.65 -3.65
N ALA A 733 -9.98 -3.06 -4.81
CA ALA A 733 -10.03 -2.29 -6.04
C ALA A 733 -11.42 -2.30 -6.72
N GLY A 734 -12.38 -3.05 -6.16
CA GLY A 734 -13.68 -3.32 -6.76
C GLY A 734 -13.62 -4.35 -7.89
N GLU A 735 -12.59 -5.18 -7.92
CA GLU A 735 -12.33 -6.14 -8.98
C GLU A 735 -12.42 -7.59 -8.48
N VAL A 736 -12.78 -8.50 -9.39
CA VAL A 736 -12.85 -9.93 -9.11
C VAL A 736 -12.30 -10.74 -10.27
N LYS A 737 -11.62 -11.83 -9.94
CA LYS A 737 -11.00 -12.71 -10.92
C LYS A 737 -12.04 -13.63 -11.56
N VAL A 738 -12.26 -13.47 -12.88
CA VAL A 738 -13.23 -14.30 -13.61
C VAL A 738 -12.54 -15.45 -14.33
N LEU A 739 -11.44 -15.17 -15.04
CA LEU A 739 -10.66 -16.15 -15.79
C LEU A 739 -9.18 -16.09 -15.43
N HIS A 740 -8.51 -17.24 -15.44
CA HIS A 740 -7.07 -17.31 -15.25
C HIS A 740 -6.49 -18.52 -15.97
N THR A 741 -5.39 -18.29 -16.67
CA THR A 741 -4.59 -19.36 -17.29
C THR A 741 -3.11 -19.08 -17.07
N ARG A 742 -2.32 -20.12 -16.80
CA ARG A 742 -0.87 -20.00 -16.58
C ARG A 742 -0.12 -19.36 -17.75
N ARG A 743 -0.66 -19.44 -18.98
CA ARG A 743 0.00 -18.94 -20.21
C ARG A 743 -0.59 -17.64 -20.77
N LYS A 744 -1.86 -17.31 -20.52
CA LYS A 744 -2.53 -16.12 -21.10
C LYS A 744 -2.89 -15.04 -20.06
N GLY A 745 -2.42 -15.18 -18.82
CA GLY A 745 -2.68 -14.21 -17.76
C GLY A 745 -4.04 -14.38 -17.09
N GLN A 746 -4.53 -13.30 -16.48
CA GLN A 746 -5.78 -13.24 -15.73
C GLN A 746 -6.72 -12.20 -16.32
N VAL A 747 -8.02 -12.45 -16.25
CA VAL A 747 -9.07 -11.50 -16.62
C VAL A 747 -9.83 -11.14 -15.35
N LEU A 748 -9.85 -9.85 -15.06
CA LEU A 748 -10.55 -9.27 -13.92
C LEU A 748 -11.82 -8.57 -14.42
N LEU A 749 -12.91 -8.77 -13.69
CA LEU A 749 -14.15 -8.02 -13.86
C LEU A 749 -14.11 -6.84 -12.89
N ASN A 750 -14.26 -5.64 -13.43
CA ASN A 750 -14.22 -4.40 -12.65
C ASN A 750 -15.64 -3.89 -12.41
N TYR A 751 -16.16 -4.09 -11.19
CA TYR A 751 -17.49 -3.61 -10.83
C TYR A 751 -17.57 -2.08 -10.87
N ARG A 752 -16.48 -1.37 -10.58
CA ARG A 752 -16.46 0.09 -10.55
C ARG A 752 -16.67 0.67 -11.93
N ALA A 753 -16.06 0.10 -12.97
CA ALA A 753 -16.31 0.49 -14.35
C ALA A 753 -17.79 0.27 -14.72
N VAL A 754 -18.35 -0.91 -14.41
CA VAL A 754 -19.76 -1.24 -14.69
C VAL A 754 -20.72 -0.29 -13.97
N LEU A 755 -20.55 -0.10 -12.66
CA LEU A 755 -21.43 0.75 -11.85
C LEU A 755 -21.24 2.23 -12.15
N THR A 756 -20.07 2.66 -12.64
CA THR A 756 -19.88 4.02 -13.17
C THR A 756 -20.80 4.27 -14.37
N HIS A 757 -20.85 3.35 -15.34
CA HIS A 757 -21.78 3.50 -16.47
C HIS A 757 -23.24 3.51 -16.02
N VAL A 758 -23.61 2.65 -15.06
CA VAL A 758 -24.96 2.66 -14.49
C VAL A 758 -25.25 3.99 -13.79
N SER A 759 -24.32 4.51 -12.98
CA SER A 759 -24.45 5.82 -12.31
C SER A 759 -24.65 6.94 -13.32
N GLN A 760 -23.83 6.99 -14.38
CA GLN A 760 -23.96 7.98 -15.44
C GLN A 760 -25.35 7.94 -16.10
N VAL A 761 -25.92 6.76 -16.33
CA VAL A 761 -27.28 6.63 -16.88
C VAL A 761 -28.34 7.12 -15.89
N LEU A 762 -28.21 6.81 -14.60
CA LEU A 762 -29.15 7.26 -13.57
C LEU A 762 -29.08 8.77 -13.31
N HIS A 763 -27.91 9.38 -13.50
CA HIS A 763 -27.66 10.81 -13.30
C HIS A 763 -27.87 11.67 -14.55
N ARG A 764 -27.96 11.07 -15.75
CA ARG A 764 -28.36 11.77 -16.99
C ARG A 764 -29.77 12.34 -16.80
N LYS A 765 -29.86 13.67 -16.79
CA LYS A 765 -31.12 14.43 -16.84
C LYS A 765 -31.34 14.99 -18.22
#